data_AF-A0A292PXV3-F1
#
_entry.id   AF-A0A292PXV3-F1
#
_cell.length_a   1.000
_cell.length_b   1.000
_cell.length_c   1.000
_cell.angle_alpha   90.00
_cell.angle_beta   90.00
_cell.angle_gamma   90.00
#
_symmetry.space_group_name_H-M   'P 1'
#
loop_
_entity.id
_entity.type
_entity.pdbx_description
1 polymer ?
#
loop_
_entity_poly.entity_id
_entity_poly.type
_entity_poly.pdbx_seq_one_letter_code
_entity_poly.pdbx_strand_id
1 'polypeptide(L)'
;MRLSHAFTLGFLALTFVRATPVQNQIPLSPSEVFSVHDAPEPQPGPRKLKGRFLHITDVHPDPFYLTGSDPGERCHRGKGDAGVIGAETSGCDTPFSLVNETFAWIKENLRDEQEADMCEIQEIDFVIWTGDSARHDNDVNIPRSDSQIFMLNRRITAGMIDVFGKPDNLGDDDPTNDLVVPILNLTNFGAKLASDVIFCDFLLKLVFSIPTLGNNDIFPHNIMTDGPNKITREFSDIWRSFIPQDQYHVFDKGAYFWTQVIPGTNGKTGLASKGGLSVISLNTIYFFGSNAAVDGCDLKGEPGYEQMEWLKIQLQLMRDIGMKAILIGHVPPAWTSTKQSWDETCWKKYVLWSKQYRDVIVGSIYGHMNLDHFMVHDSDELKPPHDDSKRKKKPKKKWSGRSAEEMVANEMDASEFDEENPVFNVQNAESYLNSLREAFSYLPTPIGAVGKSDDDDDSYDQNQNADYSQRIGGRWGERYVLSIVGPSVVPNYFPTLRVIEYNITGLDDVNVVVGGSNAKPGDDYQALHTTKKKDPSTPDPPSKTTPPGPAYSMQPFTFLGITQYYANLTRINGRNEKMDNQHLELRDSAEDRTFRYELEYNTRTDKIYKLKDMTVKSYLKLAREIVDATHRGNKKKQGDRDKTNEIDDSAEWEDLEVEDGEEIDTEEGGGVEEERRKRGRKSKKRHHYRLKDRIWHTFVKRAFVGTIEGDELGL
;
A
#
# COMPACT_ATOMS: atom_id res chain seq x y z
N MET A 1 78.04 -46.30 35.29
CA MET A 1 79.08 -45.51 35.99
C MET A 1 78.38 -44.25 36.53
N ARG A 2 78.33 -44.01 37.85
CA ARG A 2 79.29 -43.19 38.66
C ARG A 2 79.37 -41.73 38.15
N LEU A 3 79.20 -40.64 38.91
CA LEU A 3 79.07 -40.30 40.36
C LEU A 3 78.29 -38.93 40.43
N SER A 4 77.20 -38.69 41.20
CA SER A 4 77.05 -38.27 42.63
C SER A 4 77.23 -36.77 43.00
N HIS A 5 76.40 -36.28 43.96
CA HIS A 5 76.36 -35.01 44.74
C HIS A 5 75.35 -33.92 44.27
N ALA A 6 74.56 -33.23 45.12
CA ALA A 6 74.18 -33.47 46.54
C ALA A 6 72.86 -32.74 46.94
N PHE A 7 72.28 -33.14 48.08
CA PHE A 7 70.99 -32.75 48.69
C PHE A 7 70.76 -31.26 49.04
N THR A 8 69.53 -30.75 48.84
CA THR A 8 68.49 -30.44 49.88
C THR A 8 67.21 -29.90 49.19
N LEU A 9 66.06 -30.58 49.21
CA LEU A 9 64.97 -30.61 50.22
C LEU A 9 64.06 -29.36 50.27
N GLY A 10 62.81 -29.52 49.80
CA GLY A 10 61.71 -28.55 49.91
C GLY A 10 60.39 -29.15 49.38
N PHE A 11 59.47 -29.52 50.29
CA PHE A 11 58.18 -30.14 49.98
C PHE A 11 57.07 -29.09 49.77
N LEU A 12 56.08 -29.40 48.92
CA LEU A 12 54.76 -28.76 48.94
C LEU A 12 53.66 -29.84 48.81
N ALA A 13 52.59 -29.74 49.59
CA ALA A 13 51.52 -30.73 49.65
C ALA A 13 50.12 -30.08 49.69
N LEU A 14 49.10 -30.86 49.34
CA LEU A 14 47.68 -30.48 49.18
C LEU A 14 47.03 -30.02 50.51
N THR A 15 45.92 -29.26 50.47
CA THR A 15 44.53 -29.74 50.75
C THR A 15 43.41 -28.67 50.75
N PHE A 16 42.16 -29.15 50.74
CA PHE A 16 40.83 -28.51 50.62
C PHE A 16 40.37 -27.54 51.75
N VAL A 17 39.38 -26.66 51.46
CA VAL A 17 38.33 -26.17 52.41
C VAL A 17 36.99 -25.87 51.69
N ARG A 18 35.84 -25.90 52.38
CA ARG A 18 34.49 -25.50 51.91
C ARG A 18 33.68 -24.81 53.05
N ALA A 19 33.23 -23.55 52.86
CA ALA A 19 32.20 -22.79 53.63
C ALA A 19 32.44 -22.55 55.17
N THR A 20 31.69 -21.80 56.02
CA THR A 20 30.87 -20.52 56.09
C THR A 20 30.59 -20.24 57.61
N PRO A 21 29.86 -19.21 58.13
CA PRO A 21 29.23 -17.96 57.62
C PRO A 21 29.64 -16.68 58.44
N VAL A 22 28.86 -15.57 58.42
CA VAL A 22 28.47 -14.63 59.54
C VAL A 22 27.77 -13.35 58.97
N GLN A 23 27.15 -12.51 59.83
CA GLN A 23 25.94 -11.71 59.57
C GLN A 23 25.99 -10.27 60.19
N ASN A 24 25.19 -9.34 59.63
CA ASN A 24 24.81 -7.98 60.12
C ASN A 24 25.84 -6.82 60.20
N GLN A 25 25.53 -5.69 59.53
CA GLN A 25 25.94 -4.32 59.93
C GLN A 25 24.88 -3.26 59.56
N ILE A 26 24.48 -2.45 60.56
CA ILE A 26 23.69 -1.20 60.57
C ILE A 26 24.07 -0.51 61.92
N PRO A 27 24.08 0.84 62.14
CA PRO A 27 23.96 2.02 61.24
C PRO A 27 25.10 3.05 61.37
N LEU A 28 25.07 4.11 60.55
CA LEU A 28 25.36 5.49 60.98
C LEU A 28 24.29 6.45 60.42
N SER A 29 24.01 7.55 61.11
CA SER A 29 22.91 8.49 60.85
C SER A 29 23.39 9.96 60.98
N PRO A 30 22.56 11.01 60.79
CA PRO A 30 22.52 11.71 59.50
C PRO A 30 22.76 13.22 59.58
N SER A 31 23.49 13.80 58.62
CA SER A 31 23.44 15.25 58.33
C SER A 31 23.82 15.54 56.87
N GLU A 32 22.98 16.34 56.21
CA GLU A 32 23.34 17.32 55.17
C GLU A 32 24.01 16.79 53.88
N VAL A 33 23.20 16.17 53.02
CA VAL A 33 23.37 16.29 51.56
C VAL A 33 22.41 17.36 51.07
N PHE A 34 22.91 18.31 50.29
CA PHE A 34 22.12 19.43 49.75
C PHE A 34 20.97 18.92 48.87
N SER A 35 19.74 19.36 49.19
CA SER A 35 18.62 19.25 48.27
C SER A 35 18.68 20.38 47.25
N VAL A 36 18.96 20.04 45.99
CA VAL A 36 18.48 20.82 44.84
C VAL A 36 17.17 20.16 44.42
N HIS A 37 16.05 20.76 44.80
CA HIS A 37 14.74 20.37 44.29
C HIS A 37 14.54 20.99 42.91
N ASP A 38 15.10 20.34 41.88
CA ASP A 38 14.58 20.52 40.54
C ASP A 38 13.18 19.89 40.49
N ALA A 39 12.18 20.71 40.19
CA ALA A 39 10.81 20.24 40.06
C ALA A 39 10.69 19.38 38.79
N PRO A 40 10.00 18.22 38.83
CA PRO A 40 9.80 17.43 37.62
C PRO A 40 8.93 18.21 36.63
N GLU A 41 9.42 18.28 35.40
CA GLU A 41 8.78 18.93 34.27
C GLU A 41 7.41 18.29 33.96
N PRO A 42 6.42 19.04 33.44
CA PRO A 42 5.14 18.47 33.03
C PRO A 42 5.28 17.30 32.05
N GLN A 43 4.22 16.51 31.86
CA GLN A 43 4.12 15.48 30.83
C GLN A 43 3.03 15.88 29.82
N PRO A 44 3.17 15.62 28.50
CA PRO A 44 2.30 16.23 27.50
C PRO A 44 0.87 15.70 27.50
N GLY A 45 -0.04 16.55 27.05
CA GLY A 45 -1.36 16.11 26.58
C GLY A 45 -1.20 15.24 25.33
N PRO A 46 -1.97 14.15 25.17
CA PRO A 46 -1.70 13.21 24.09
C PRO A 46 -2.36 13.64 22.76
N ARG A 47 -1.77 13.27 21.61
CA ARG A 47 -2.15 13.80 20.27
C ARG A 47 -3.48 13.21 19.79
N LYS A 48 -4.39 14.09 19.33
CA LYS A 48 -5.67 13.74 18.71
C LYS A 48 -5.48 13.16 17.31
N LEU A 49 -6.20 12.08 16.99
CA LEU A 49 -6.21 11.45 15.67
C LEU A 49 -6.78 12.38 14.58
N LYS A 50 -6.16 12.36 13.39
CA LYS A 50 -6.69 13.04 12.19
C LYS A 50 -7.57 12.13 11.33
N GLY A 51 -7.38 10.81 11.40
CA GLY A 51 -8.05 9.87 10.51
C GLY A 51 -7.43 9.84 9.11
N ARG A 52 -6.12 10.12 9.00
CA ARG A 52 -5.39 10.20 7.72
C ARG A 52 -4.04 9.49 7.84
N PHE A 53 -3.56 8.84 6.79
CA PHE A 53 -2.18 8.34 6.72
C PHE A 53 -1.60 8.49 5.30
N LEU A 54 -0.28 8.64 5.20
CA LEU A 54 0.44 8.70 3.93
C LEU A 54 0.76 7.29 3.43
N HIS A 55 0.62 7.06 2.12
CA HIS A 55 1.18 5.93 1.40
C HIS A 55 2.14 6.45 0.32
N ILE A 56 3.37 5.94 0.37
CA ILE A 56 4.47 6.24 -0.55
C ILE A 56 5.16 4.91 -0.92
N THR A 57 5.63 4.78 -2.16
CA THR A 57 6.18 3.54 -2.69
C THR A 57 7.11 3.82 -3.85
N ASP A 58 8.00 2.86 -4.15
CA ASP A 58 8.75 2.78 -5.41
C ASP A 58 9.46 4.11 -5.72
N VAL A 59 10.39 4.49 -4.85
CA VAL A 59 11.14 5.76 -4.93
C VAL A 59 12.31 5.65 -5.89
N HIS A 60 12.92 4.47 -6.03
CA HIS A 60 14.02 4.19 -6.97
C HIS A 60 15.04 5.34 -7.16
N PRO A 61 15.71 5.81 -6.09
CA PRO A 61 16.73 6.84 -6.22
C PRO A 61 17.92 6.35 -7.04
N ASP A 62 18.28 7.09 -8.09
CA ASP A 62 19.45 6.80 -8.92
C ASP A 62 20.57 7.86 -8.77
N PRO A 63 21.79 7.46 -8.32
CA PRO A 63 22.94 8.34 -8.26
C PRO A 63 23.61 8.59 -9.62
N PHE A 64 23.23 7.88 -10.69
CA PHE A 64 23.86 7.99 -12.01
C PHE A 64 23.09 8.87 -13.00
N TYR A 65 21.88 9.29 -12.66
CA TYR A 65 21.02 10.14 -13.48
C TYR A 65 21.72 11.45 -13.85
N LEU A 66 21.79 11.74 -15.15
CA LEU A 66 22.36 12.95 -15.71
C LEU A 66 21.26 13.77 -16.41
N THR A 67 21.05 15.01 -15.99
CA THR A 67 20.18 15.95 -16.71
C THR A 67 20.67 16.19 -18.14
N GLY A 68 19.76 16.16 -19.12
CA GLY A 68 20.06 16.34 -20.54
C GLY A 68 20.68 15.13 -21.24
N SER A 69 20.72 13.97 -20.57
CA SER A 69 21.08 12.67 -21.15
C SER A 69 19.91 12.07 -21.95
N ASP A 70 20.16 10.91 -22.57
CA ASP A 70 19.17 10.18 -23.35
C ASP A 70 18.35 9.22 -22.44
N PRO A 71 17.02 9.38 -22.35
CA PRO A 71 16.20 8.46 -21.56
C PRO A 71 16.20 7.00 -22.08
N GLY A 72 16.52 6.79 -23.36
CA GLY A 72 16.74 5.45 -23.91
C GLY A 72 18.01 4.76 -23.37
N GLU A 73 18.91 5.52 -22.75
CA GLU A 73 20.17 5.05 -22.15
C GLU A 73 20.15 5.22 -20.62
N ARG A 74 18.98 4.95 -20.00
CA ARG A 74 18.72 5.01 -18.54
C ARG A 74 18.93 6.37 -17.90
N CYS A 75 18.99 7.44 -18.70
CA CYS A 75 19.42 8.76 -18.27
C CYS A 75 20.87 8.78 -17.70
N HIS A 76 21.69 7.75 -17.93
CA HIS A 76 23.08 7.69 -17.45
C HIS A 76 24.08 8.28 -18.46
N ARG A 77 23.71 8.38 -19.74
CA ARG A 77 24.63 8.73 -20.85
C ARG A 77 23.89 9.20 -22.11
N GLY A 78 24.64 9.54 -23.15
CA GLY A 78 24.10 10.12 -24.38
C GLY A 78 23.71 11.60 -24.21
N LYS A 79 22.89 12.11 -25.14
CA LYS A 79 22.30 13.44 -25.06
C LYS A 79 20.86 13.35 -25.53
N GLY A 80 19.93 13.79 -24.68
CA GLY A 80 18.51 13.79 -24.93
C GLY A 80 17.85 14.92 -24.16
N ASP A 81 16.65 14.66 -23.62
CA ASP A 81 15.77 15.64 -23.00
C ASP A 81 15.55 15.40 -21.49
N ALA A 82 16.28 14.46 -20.87
CA ALA A 82 16.11 14.06 -19.48
C ALA A 82 16.08 15.27 -18.53
N GLY A 83 14.96 15.45 -17.81
CA GLY A 83 14.69 16.66 -17.03
C GLY A 83 15.57 16.82 -15.78
N VAL A 84 15.47 17.97 -15.11
CA VAL A 84 16.15 18.20 -13.82
C VAL A 84 15.46 17.42 -12.70
N ILE A 85 14.12 17.32 -12.77
CA ILE A 85 13.28 16.67 -11.75
C ILE A 85 12.79 15.28 -12.22
N GLY A 86 13.58 14.61 -13.07
CA GLY A 86 13.24 13.32 -13.67
C GLY A 86 12.74 13.43 -15.11
N ALA A 87 12.45 12.28 -15.71
CA ALA A 87 11.96 12.13 -17.08
C ALA A 87 10.75 11.18 -17.09
N GLU A 88 9.56 11.76 -17.17
CA GLU A 88 8.29 11.01 -17.23
C GLU A 88 8.20 10.06 -18.44
N THR A 89 7.43 8.97 -18.31
CA THR A 89 7.17 8.00 -19.40
C THR A 89 8.42 7.36 -20.00
N SER A 90 9.50 7.29 -19.23
CA SER A 90 10.79 6.75 -19.63
C SER A 90 11.18 5.53 -18.79
N GLY A 91 12.29 4.88 -19.15
CA GLY A 91 12.91 3.83 -18.36
C GLY A 91 14.05 4.35 -17.48
N CYS A 92 13.93 5.58 -16.96
CA CYS A 92 14.87 6.22 -16.07
C CYS A 92 14.37 6.23 -14.63
N ASP A 93 15.29 6.04 -13.70
CA ASP A 93 15.03 6.12 -12.27
C ASP A 93 15.05 7.57 -11.73
N THR A 94 14.74 7.72 -10.45
CA THR A 94 14.48 9.01 -9.79
C THR A 94 15.78 9.75 -9.48
N PRO A 95 16.04 10.94 -10.05
CA PRO A 95 17.18 11.75 -9.61
C PRO A 95 16.98 12.25 -8.18
N PHE A 96 18.07 12.41 -7.43
CA PHE A 96 18.01 12.92 -6.06
C PHE A 96 17.38 14.30 -5.90
N SER A 97 17.30 15.11 -6.96
CA SER A 97 16.50 16.33 -7.00
C SER A 97 15.02 16.02 -6.71
N LEU A 98 14.38 15.16 -7.52
CA LEU A 98 13.00 14.72 -7.31
C LEU A 98 12.81 14.06 -5.94
N VAL A 99 13.77 13.27 -5.46
CA VAL A 99 13.72 12.70 -4.10
C VAL A 99 13.65 13.80 -3.04
N ASN A 100 14.58 14.77 -3.09
CA ASN A 100 14.65 15.85 -2.10
C ASN A 100 13.39 16.74 -2.16
N GLU A 101 12.95 17.13 -3.36
CA GLU A 101 11.72 17.92 -3.59
C GLU A 101 10.47 17.17 -3.09
N THR A 102 10.42 15.85 -3.22
CA THR A 102 9.31 15.02 -2.70
C THR A 102 9.26 15.04 -1.18
N PHE A 103 10.41 14.84 -0.51
CA PHE A 103 10.45 14.90 0.96
C PHE A 103 10.21 16.33 1.49
N ALA A 104 10.70 17.36 0.80
CA ALA A 104 10.40 18.75 1.13
C ALA A 104 8.91 19.06 1.02
N TRP A 105 8.26 18.68 -0.07
CA TRP A 105 6.81 18.89 -0.25
C TRP A 105 6.00 18.14 0.82
N ILE A 106 6.35 16.88 1.14
CA ILE A 106 5.70 16.11 2.22
C ILE A 106 5.83 16.84 3.56
N LYS A 107 7.02 17.36 3.88
CA LYS A 107 7.28 18.11 5.12
C LYS A 107 6.41 19.36 5.19
N GLU A 108 6.44 20.19 4.15
CA GLU A 108 5.70 21.46 4.08
C GLU A 108 4.17 21.30 4.04
N ASN A 109 3.65 20.21 3.47
CA ASN A 109 2.21 20.07 3.17
C ASN A 109 1.48 19.02 4.04
N LEU A 110 2.21 18.12 4.71
CA LEU A 110 1.63 17.05 5.54
C LEU A 110 2.14 17.02 6.99
N ARG A 111 3.22 17.76 7.30
CA ARG A 111 3.79 17.89 8.67
C ARG A 111 3.69 19.32 9.21
N ASP A 112 4.25 20.29 8.49
CA ASP A 112 4.61 21.62 9.00
C ASP A 112 3.58 22.70 8.58
N GLU A 113 2.31 22.58 8.97
CA GLU A 113 1.33 23.65 8.70
C GLU A 113 1.57 24.87 9.62
N GLN A 114 1.87 26.01 9.01
CA GLN A 114 2.23 27.27 9.69
C GLN A 114 1.02 28.00 10.29
N GLU A 115 0.64 27.68 11.53
CA GLU A 115 0.01 28.67 12.43
C GLU A 115 1.03 29.12 13.48
N ALA A 116 1.51 30.37 13.37
CA ALA A 116 2.62 30.90 14.16
C ALA A 116 2.37 31.07 15.67
N ASP A 117 1.17 30.75 16.16
CA ASP A 117 0.72 30.97 17.55
C ASP A 117 0.18 29.69 18.24
N MET A 118 0.08 28.54 17.56
CA MET A 118 -0.29 27.25 18.17
C MET A 118 0.47 26.08 17.53
N CYS A 119 0.73 25.04 18.34
CA CYS A 119 1.63 23.93 17.99
C CYS A 119 1.21 23.22 16.69
N GLU A 120 2.18 23.03 15.78
CA GLU A 120 2.03 22.61 14.37
C GLU A 120 0.94 21.55 14.11
N ILE A 121 0.12 21.82 13.10
CA ILE A 121 -1.03 20.98 12.74
C ILE A 121 -0.55 19.80 11.89
N GLN A 122 0.00 18.77 12.53
CA GLN A 122 0.33 17.49 11.89
C GLN A 122 -0.94 16.88 11.22
N GLU A 123 -0.91 16.67 9.90
CA GLU A 123 -2.10 16.26 9.13
C GLU A 123 -2.28 14.75 8.92
N ILE A 124 -1.26 13.95 9.21
CA ILE A 124 -1.29 12.47 9.08
C ILE A 124 -0.95 11.77 10.39
N ASP A 125 -1.49 10.57 10.61
CA ASP A 125 -1.30 9.81 11.85
C ASP A 125 -0.11 8.83 11.81
N PHE A 126 0.18 8.27 10.63
CA PHE A 126 1.30 7.37 10.34
C PHE A 126 1.61 7.37 8.84
N VAL A 127 2.67 6.66 8.43
CA VAL A 127 3.13 6.49 7.05
C VAL A 127 3.29 5.01 6.73
N ILE A 128 2.77 4.59 5.59
CA ILE A 128 3.03 3.28 4.97
C ILE A 128 4.01 3.48 3.82
N TRP A 129 5.15 2.80 3.88
CA TRP A 129 6.20 2.86 2.85
C TRP A 129 6.40 1.46 2.26
N THR A 130 5.86 1.22 1.05
CA THR A 130 5.83 -0.13 0.47
C THR A 130 7.07 -0.49 -0.38
N GLY A 131 8.26 -0.09 0.07
CA GLY A 131 9.54 -0.55 -0.47
C GLY A 131 10.01 0.10 -1.78
N ASP A 132 10.96 -0.58 -2.41
CA ASP A 132 11.68 -0.20 -3.64
C ASP A 132 12.36 1.17 -3.57
N SER A 133 13.42 1.17 -2.78
CA SER A 133 14.24 2.33 -2.43
C SER A 133 15.68 2.21 -2.90
N ALA A 134 15.91 1.35 -3.90
CA ALA A 134 17.08 1.33 -4.76
C ALA A 134 16.65 1.32 -6.23
N ARG A 135 17.40 2.01 -7.10
CA ARG A 135 17.23 2.01 -8.55
C ARG A 135 17.11 0.61 -9.16
N HIS A 136 16.52 0.50 -10.35
CA HIS A 136 16.52 -0.74 -11.14
C HIS A 136 17.94 -1.16 -11.57
N ASP A 137 18.11 -2.44 -11.89
CA ASP A 137 19.38 -3.03 -12.36
C ASP A 137 19.43 -3.12 -13.90
N ASN A 138 18.98 -2.06 -14.58
CA ASN A 138 18.65 -2.03 -16.01
C ASN A 138 19.69 -1.30 -16.91
N ASP A 139 20.88 -0.96 -16.38
CA ASP A 139 22.05 -0.57 -17.18
C ASP A 139 23.17 -1.59 -17.04
N VAL A 140 23.34 -2.42 -18.07
CA VAL A 140 24.40 -3.43 -18.17
C VAL A 140 25.82 -2.87 -18.05
N ASN A 141 26.02 -1.56 -18.28
CA ASN A 141 27.32 -0.90 -18.13
C ASN A 141 27.58 -0.42 -16.69
N ILE A 142 26.52 -0.26 -15.91
CA ILE A 142 26.55 0.20 -14.52
C ILE A 142 25.65 -0.75 -13.69
N PRO A 143 26.04 -2.02 -13.52
CA PRO A 143 25.26 -3.00 -12.76
C PRO A 143 25.14 -2.59 -11.29
N ARG A 144 24.00 -2.89 -10.68
CA ARG A 144 23.67 -2.57 -9.29
C ARG A 144 24.42 -3.51 -8.35
N SER A 145 25.00 -2.96 -7.29
CA SER A 145 25.63 -3.75 -6.21
C SER A 145 24.77 -3.76 -4.96
N ASP A 146 24.96 -4.79 -4.12
CA ASP A 146 24.41 -4.86 -2.77
C ASP A 146 24.77 -3.62 -1.92
N SER A 147 26.02 -3.16 -2.00
CA SER A 147 26.48 -1.92 -1.33
C SER A 147 25.73 -0.68 -1.81
N GLN A 148 25.37 -0.59 -3.10
CA GLN A 148 24.55 0.49 -3.63
C GLN A 148 23.13 0.41 -3.09
N ILE A 149 22.51 -0.77 -3.07
CA ILE A 149 21.15 -0.97 -2.56
C ILE A 149 21.03 -0.54 -1.10
N PHE A 150 21.96 -0.97 -0.24
CA PHE A 150 21.94 -0.60 1.18
C PHE A 150 22.20 0.90 1.38
N MET A 151 23.09 1.51 0.57
CA MET A 151 23.35 2.96 0.62
C MET A 151 22.11 3.78 0.23
N LEU A 152 21.38 3.37 -0.81
CA LEU A 152 20.15 4.02 -1.25
C LEU A 152 19.01 3.85 -0.24
N ASN A 153 18.86 2.64 0.32
CA ASN A 153 17.90 2.39 1.41
C ASN A 153 18.19 3.20 2.68
N ARG A 154 19.47 3.38 3.04
CA ARG A 154 19.88 4.31 4.12
C ARG A 154 19.57 5.76 3.78
N ARG A 155 19.70 6.18 2.51
CA ARG A 155 19.36 7.55 2.06
C ARG A 155 17.85 7.83 2.13
N ILE A 156 16.99 6.90 1.71
CA ILE A 156 15.53 7.04 1.84
C ILE A 156 15.10 6.97 3.31
N THR A 157 15.69 6.07 4.10
CA THR A 157 15.48 6.00 5.56
C THR A 157 15.81 7.33 6.24
N ALA A 158 16.95 7.96 5.90
CA ALA A 158 17.31 9.27 6.43
C ALA A 158 16.31 10.37 6.05
N GLY A 159 15.74 10.33 4.83
CA GLY A 159 14.65 11.24 4.42
C GLY A 159 13.38 11.04 5.25
N MET A 160 12.98 9.79 5.49
CA MET A 160 11.86 9.47 6.39
C MET A 160 12.12 9.96 7.82
N ILE A 161 13.34 9.83 8.34
CA ILE A 161 13.69 10.29 9.70
C ILE A 161 13.74 11.83 9.77
N ASP A 162 14.25 12.54 8.77
CA ASP A 162 14.20 14.02 8.76
C ASP A 162 12.75 14.55 8.75
N VAL A 163 11.89 13.90 7.96
CA VAL A 163 10.49 14.33 7.76
C VAL A 163 9.54 13.80 8.85
N PHE A 164 9.87 12.74 9.58
CA PHE A 164 8.93 12.12 10.55
C PHE A 164 9.51 11.75 11.92
N GLY A 165 10.84 11.80 12.09
CA GLY A 165 11.55 11.54 13.34
C GLY A 165 11.65 12.75 14.28
N LYS A 166 12.22 12.54 15.46
CA LYS A 166 12.36 13.59 16.50
C LYS A 166 13.39 14.67 16.09
N PRO A 167 13.17 15.96 16.43
CA PRO A 167 14.14 17.02 16.14
C PRO A 167 15.50 16.84 16.83
N ASP A 168 15.51 16.29 18.05
CA ASP A 168 16.65 16.34 18.97
C ASP A 168 17.73 15.28 18.68
N ASN A 169 17.45 14.28 17.83
CA ASN A 169 18.33 13.13 17.58
C ASN A 169 19.26 13.30 16.36
N LEU A 170 19.46 14.53 15.88
CA LEU A 170 20.47 14.88 14.86
C LEU A 170 21.91 14.77 15.43
N GLY A 171 22.33 13.54 15.76
CA GLY A 171 23.64 13.23 16.35
C GLY A 171 23.63 12.24 17.52
N ASP A 172 22.54 11.49 17.76
CA ASP A 172 22.53 10.37 18.72
C ASP A 172 23.20 9.13 18.09
N ASP A 173 24.02 8.42 18.88
CA ASP A 173 24.66 7.16 18.48
C ASP A 173 23.75 5.93 18.72
N ASP A 174 22.57 6.10 19.36
CA ASP A 174 21.59 5.03 19.60
C ASP A 174 20.33 5.13 18.71
N PRO A 175 20.31 4.46 17.55
CA PRO A 175 19.17 4.49 16.61
C PRO A 175 17.89 3.81 17.13
N THR A 176 17.86 3.32 18.38
CA THR A 176 16.59 2.84 18.99
C THR A 176 15.73 3.96 19.56
N ASN A 177 16.28 5.17 19.77
CA ASN A 177 15.57 6.27 20.41
C ASN A 177 14.80 7.17 19.44
N ASP A 178 15.10 7.15 18.14
CA ASP A 178 14.60 8.15 17.18
C ASP A 178 13.07 8.14 17.01
N LEU A 179 12.43 6.97 17.17
CA LEU A 179 10.99 6.77 17.00
C LEU A 179 10.31 6.08 18.21
N VAL A 180 11.05 5.86 19.30
CA VAL A 180 10.52 5.25 20.54
C VAL A 180 10.48 6.31 21.65
N VAL A 181 9.33 6.46 22.31
CA VAL A 181 9.23 7.28 23.54
C VAL A 181 9.44 6.39 24.76
N PRO A 182 10.27 6.81 25.74
CA PRO A 182 10.49 6.03 26.96
C PRO A 182 9.22 6.00 27.82
N ILE A 183 8.73 4.78 28.12
CA ILE A 183 7.59 4.58 29.03
C ILE A 183 8.05 4.89 30.47
N LEU A 184 7.76 6.10 30.95
CA LEU A 184 7.85 6.43 32.37
C LEU A 184 6.54 6.07 33.10
N ASN A 185 6.70 5.54 34.31
CA ASN A 185 5.63 4.85 35.03
C ASN A 185 4.71 5.85 35.74
N LEU A 186 3.51 6.10 35.18
CA LEU A 186 2.55 7.11 35.65
C LEU A 186 1.77 6.68 36.90
N THR A 187 2.36 6.85 38.09
CA THR A 187 1.60 6.94 39.35
C THR A 187 2.15 8.03 40.26
N ASN A 188 1.32 9.06 40.49
CA ASN A 188 1.62 10.34 41.17
C ASN A 188 2.52 11.28 40.35
N PHE A 189 2.07 12.52 40.13
CA PHE A 189 2.68 13.78 40.60
C PHE A 189 1.87 14.98 40.05
N GLY A 190 1.83 16.09 40.80
CA GLY A 190 0.94 17.23 40.55
C GLY A 190 1.59 18.37 39.78
N ALA A 191 0.79 19.16 39.07
CA ALA A 191 1.25 20.17 38.13
C ALA A 191 1.80 21.47 38.76
N LYS A 192 2.91 22.00 38.20
CA LYS A 192 2.98 23.39 37.72
C LYS A 192 4.23 23.75 36.88
N LEU A 193 3.96 24.35 35.71
CA LEU A 193 4.75 25.39 35.00
C LEU A 193 6.25 25.17 34.70
N ALA A 194 6.53 24.79 33.46
CA ALA A 194 7.67 25.25 32.65
C ALA A 194 7.13 25.66 31.25
N SER A 195 7.88 26.43 30.45
CA SER A 195 7.34 27.21 29.32
C SER A 195 6.74 26.40 28.16
N ASP A 196 5.56 26.82 27.70
CA ASP A 196 4.72 26.12 26.71
C ASP A 196 5.36 25.96 25.30
N VAL A 197 6.44 26.68 24.99
CA VAL A 197 7.07 26.68 23.65
C VAL A 197 7.97 25.45 23.43
N ILE A 198 8.99 25.26 24.28
CA ILE A 198 9.95 24.13 24.15
C ILE A 198 9.24 22.78 24.34
N PHE A 199 8.17 22.78 25.15
CA PHE A 199 7.44 21.56 25.50
C PHE A 199 6.51 21.05 24.38
N CYS A 200 6.03 21.93 23.50
CA CYS A 200 5.28 21.52 22.31
C CYS A 200 6.18 20.92 21.21
N ASP A 201 7.43 21.40 21.09
CA ASP A 201 8.37 20.91 20.06
C ASP A 201 8.76 19.42 20.26
N PHE A 202 8.88 18.98 21.52
CA PHE A 202 9.57 17.73 21.86
C PHE A 202 8.78 16.43 21.56
N LEU A 203 7.45 16.42 21.71
CA LEU A 203 6.66 15.17 21.73
C LEU A 203 5.42 15.15 20.82
N LEU A 204 5.11 16.24 20.09
CA LEU A 204 3.99 16.29 19.16
C LEU A 204 4.35 15.99 17.70
N LYS A 205 5.63 15.91 17.33
CA LYS A 205 6.10 15.87 15.92
C LYS A 205 6.47 14.49 15.35
N LEU A 206 6.16 13.39 16.06
CA LEU A 206 6.60 12.03 15.70
C LEU A 206 5.53 11.28 14.90
N VAL A 207 5.92 10.76 13.73
CA VAL A 207 5.04 9.99 12.84
C VAL A 207 5.67 8.62 12.55
N PHE A 208 4.98 7.53 12.89
CA PHE A 208 5.48 6.18 12.61
C PHE A 208 5.51 5.92 11.10
N SER A 209 6.68 5.54 10.59
CA SER A 209 6.84 5.00 9.22
C SER A 209 7.00 3.49 9.28
N ILE A 210 6.18 2.76 8.51
CA ILE A 210 6.18 1.29 8.48
C ILE A 210 6.65 0.83 7.08
N PRO A 211 7.94 0.45 6.94
CA PRO A 211 8.50 -0.07 5.68
C PRO A 211 8.10 -1.52 5.35
N THR A 212 8.20 -1.88 4.07
CA THR A 212 8.27 -3.27 3.56
C THR A 212 9.46 -3.41 2.61
N LEU A 213 10.07 -4.61 2.50
CA LEU A 213 11.05 -4.86 1.44
C LEU A 213 10.38 -4.92 0.07
N GLY A 214 10.96 -4.23 -0.90
CA GLY A 214 10.66 -4.41 -2.32
C GLY A 214 11.62 -5.35 -3.05
N ASN A 215 11.35 -5.63 -4.33
CA ASN A 215 12.14 -6.58 -5.11
C ASN A 215 13.44 -5.97 -5.68
N ASN A 216 13.54 -4.64 -5.69
CA ASN A 216 14.76 -3.91 -5.98
C ASN A 216 15.60 -3.59 -4.72
N ASP A 217 15.04 -3.76 -3.52
CA ASP A 217 15.76 -3.65 -2.24
C ASP A 217 16.67 -4.85 -1.92
N ILE A 218 16.79 -5.81 -2.83
CA ILE A 218 17.52 -7.07 -2.65
C ILE A 218 18.52 -7.37 -3.79
N PHE A 219 19.53 -8.18 -3.45
CA PHE A 219 20.54 -8.66 -4.39
C PHE A 219 20.80 -10.16 -4.20
N PRO A 220 20.73 -10.98 -5.28
CA PRO A 220 20.34 -10.63 -6.65
C PRO A 220 18.89 -10.10 -6.75
N HIS A 221 18.57 -9.34 -7.80
CA HIS A 221 17.21 -8.85 -8.05
C HIS A 221 16.20 -10.02 -8.03
N ASN A 222 15.07 -9.84 -7.35
CA ASN A 222 14.02 -10.83 -7.08
C ASN A 222 14.40 -12.08 -6.24
N ILE A 223 15.69 -12.35 -6.01
CA ILE A 223 16.14 -13.60 -5.37
C ILE A 223 16.47 -13.39 -3.89
N MET A 224 15.66 -13.96 -3.00
CA MET A 224 15.89 -13.95 -1.55
C MET A 224 15.64 -15.34 -0.97
N THR A 225 16.70 -15.94 -0.40
CA THR A 225 16.62 -17.19 0.37
C THR A 225 15.97 -16.95 1.74
N ASP A 226 15.71 -18.03 2.48
CA ASP A 226 15.34 -17.95 3.88
C ASP A 226 16.33 -17.12 4.72
N GLY A 227 15.84 -16.59 5.85
CA GLY A 227 16.62 -15.82 6.81
C GLY A 227 16.75 -16.54 8.17
N PRO A 228 17.69 -16.10 9.04
CA PRO A 228 18.48 -14.87 8.91
C PRO A 228 19.62 -14.96 7.90
N ASN A 229 19.68 -13.99 6.98
CA ASN A 229 20.67 -13.91 5.91
C ASN A 229 21.33 -12.51 5.85
N LYS A 230 22.10 -12.20 4.81
CA LYS A 230 22.77 -10.89 4.69
C LYS A 230 21.76 -9.74 4.61
N ILE A 231 20.71 -9.92 3.79
CA ILE A 231 19.67 -8.90 3.57
C ILE A 231 18.93 -8.63 4.88
N THR A 232 18.40 -9.66 5.55
CA THR A 232 17.62 -9.45 6.79
C THR A 232 18.44 -8.75 7.87
N ARG A 233 19.73 -9.06 8.01
CA ARG A 233 20.63 -8.41 8.99
C ARG A 233 20.95 -6.96 8.65
N GLU A 234 21.29 -6.65 7.40
CA GLU A 234 21.54 -5.26 6.98
C GLU A 234 20.28 -4.41 7.15
N PHE A 235 19.11 -4.91 6.76
CA PHE A 235 17.85 -4.20 6.97
C PHE A 235 17.43 -4.10 8.45
N SER A 236 17.83 -5.05 9.30
CA SER A 236 17.63 -4.95 10.76
C SER A 236 18.44 -3.78 11.37
N ASP A 237 19.52 -3.38 10.73
CA ASP A 237 20.30 -2.18 11.09
C ASP A 237 19.74 -0.92 10.43
N ILE A 238 19.46 -0.95 9.12
CA ILE A 238 18.92 0.20 8.37
C ILE A 238 17.57 0.65 8.97
N TRP A 239 16.66 -0.27 9.27
CA TRP A 239 15.32 0.03 9.79
C TRP A 239 15.20 -0.12 11.30
N ARG A 240 16.31 -0.11 12.03
CA ARG A 240 16.34 -0.27 13.49
C ARG A 240 15.41 0.68 14.24
N SER A 241 15.26 1.91 13.76
CA SER A 241 14.34 2.91 14.33
C SER A 241 12.85 2.59 14.04
N PHE A 242 12.53 1.94 12.91
CA PHE A 242 11.15 1.63 12.49
C PHE A 242 10.60 0.32 13.05
N ILE A 243 11.47 -0.65 13.36
CA ILE A 243 11.10 -1.99 13.81
C ILE A 243 10.93 -1.98 15.34
N PRO A 244 9.75 -2.33 15.90
CA PRO A 244 9.58 -2.45 17.34
C PRO A 244 10.53 -3.50 17.95
N GLN A 245 11.09 -3.19 19.12
CA GLN A 245 12.11 -4.03 19.77
C GLN A 245 11.64 -5.48 20.03
N ASP A 246 10.34 -5.70 20.27
CA ASP A 246 9.74 -7.02 20.46
C ASP A 246 9.49 -7.77 19.13
N GLN A 247 9.55 -7.09 17.99
CA GLN A 247 9.51 -7.69 16.64
C GLN A 247 10.90 -7.96 16.06
N TYR A 248 11.98 -7.42 16.63
CA TYR A 248 13.33 -7.46 16.03
C TYR A 248 13.78 -8.89 15.66
N HIS A 249 13.51 -9.89 16.49
CA HIS A 249 13.83 -11.30 16.18
C HIS A 249 12.97 -11.92 15.07
N VAL A 250 11.73 -11.45 14.90
CA VAL A 250 10.86 -11.86 13.78
C VAL A 250 11.39 -11.24 12.48
N PHE A 251 11.79 -9.97 12.55
CA PHE A 251 12.37 -9.25 11.42
C PHE A 251 13.73 -9.81 10.99
N ASP A 252 14.67 -10.08 11.90
CA ASP A 252 15.96 -10.70 11.53
C ASP A 252 15.78 -12.08 10.88
N LYS A 253 14.74 -12.84 11.26
CA LYS A 253 14.41 -14.12 10.62
C LYS A 253 13.79 -13.97 9.22
N GLY A 254 12.86 -13.03 9.03
CA GLY A 254 11.99 -13.02 7.85
C GLY A 254 11.85 -11.70 7.08
N ALA A 255 12.39 -10.61 7.61
CA ALA A 255 12.14 -9.23 7.19
C ALA A 255 10.65 -8.85 7.14
N TYR A 256 9.84 -9.43 8.03
CA TYR A 256 8.43 -9.12 8.24
C TYR A 256 8.14 -8.88 9.73
N PHE A 257 7.19 -8.00 10.01
CA PHE A 257 6.88 -7.55 11.37
C PHE A 257 5.50 -6.88 11.44
N TRP A 258 5.07 -6.47 12.63
CA TRP A 258 3.91 -5.59 12.77
C TRP A 258 4.13 -4.50 13.81
N THR A 259 3.54 -3.32 13.58
CA THR A 259 3.62 -2.17 14.48
C THR A 259 2.21 -1.72 14.86
N GLN A 260 1.97 -1.49 16.15
CA GLN A 260 0.72 -0.86 16.59
C GLN A 260 0.79 0.64 16.33
N VAL A 261 -0.05 1.14 15.42
CA VAL A 261 -0.10 2.57 15.05
C VAL A 261 -1.12 3.35 15.87
N ILE A 262 -2.23 2.72 16.28
CA ILE A 262 -3.23 3.32 17.18
C ILE A 262 -3.38 2.44 18.45
N PRO A 263 -3.23 3.00 19.67
CA PRO A 263 -3.33 2.24 20.91
C PRO A 263 -4.74 1.70 21.17
N GLY A 264 -4.87 0.78 22.11
CA GLY A 264 -6.17 0.25 22.54
C GLY A 264 -7.01 1.27 23.30
N THR A 265 -8.31 0.98 23.41
CA THR A 265 -9.29 1.73 24.23
C THR A 265 -8.93 1.84 25.72
N ASN A 266 -7.96 1.07 26.18
CA ASN A 266 -7.40 1.11 27.54
C ASN A 266 -6.06 1.89 27.62
N GLY A 267 -5.67 2.60 26.56
CA GLY A 267 -4.42 3.36 26.47
C GLY A 267 -3.15 2.51 26.41
N LYS A 268 -3.26 1.17 26.26
CA LYS A 268 -2.13 0.25 26.23
C LYS A 268 -1.78 -0.20 24.82
N THR A 269 -0.53 -0.60 24.64
CA THR A 269 0.00 -1.20 23.41
C THR A 269 0.33 -2.68 23.59
N GLY A 270 0.60 -3.38 22.47
CA GLY A 270 1.00 -4.78 22.44
C GLY A 270 -0.12 -5.73 22.92
N LEU A 271 0.26 -6.87 23.50
CA LEU A 271 -0.69 -7.87 24.02
C LEU A 271 -1.55 -7.38 25.20
N ALA A 272 -1.20 -6.26 25.82
CA ALA A 272 -2.00 -5.62 26.87
C ALA A 272 -3.04 -4.63 26.31
N SER A 273 -3.04 -4.37 24.99
CA SER A 273 -4.00 -3.52 24.29
C SER A 273 -5.40 -4.12 24.32
N LYS A 274 -6.43 -3.26 24.45
CA LYS A 274 -7.84 -3.62 24.25
C LYS A 274 -8.36 -2.94 22.99
N GLY A 275 -8.29 -3.62 21.85
CA GLY A 275 -8.50 -3.04 20.53
C GLY A 275 -7.26 -2.34 19.98
N GLY A 276 -7.46 -1.25 19.24
CA GLY A 276 -6.42 -0.52 18.53
C GLY A 276 -6.25 -0.98 17.07
N LEU A 277 -5.31 -0.33 16.37
CA LEU A 277 -4.98 -0.61 14.97
C LEU A 277 -3.48 -0.88 14.83
N SER A 278 -3.14 -1.92 14.11
CA SER A 278 -1.77 -2.29 13.74
C SER A 278 -1.61 -2.36 12.23
N VAL A 279 -0.37 -2.18 11.77
CA VAL A 279 0.05 -2.41 10.38
C VAL A 279 0.95 -3.65 10.38
N ILE A 280 0.65 -4.62 9.53
CA ILE A 280 1.45 -5.84 9.34
C ILE A 280 2.25 -5.68 8.05
N SER A 281 3.57 -5.59 8.17
CA SER A 281 4.53 -5.55 7.08
C SER A 281 4.88 -6.97 6.64
N LEU A 282 4.46 -7.34 5.43
CA LEU A 282 4.74 -8.62 4.79
C LEU A 282 5.96 -8.48 3.86
N ASN A 283 6.95 -9.35 4.04
CA ASN A 283 7.97 -9.59 3.03
C ASN A 283 7.38 -10.45 1.91
N THR A 284 6.80 -9.80 0.90
CA THR A 284 6.13 -10.47 -0.23
C THR A 284 7.10 -11.15 -1.20
N ILE A 285 8.42 -10.96 -1.04
CA ILE A 285 9.43 -11.66 -1.86
C ILE A 285 9.41 -13.18 -1.62
N TYR A 286 9.01 -13.63 -0.43
CA TYR A 286 8.77 -15.06 -0.15
C TYR A 286 7.48 -15.62 -0.78
N PHE A 287 6.64 -14.75 -1.36
CA PHE A 287 5.48 -15.15 -2.14
C PHE A 287 5.67 -14.95 -3.64
N PHE A 288 6.67 -14.17 -4.06
CA PHE A 288 6.86 -13.69 -5.42
C PHE A 288 7.25 -14.83 -6.36
N GLY A 289 6.48 -15.06 -7.42
CA GLY A 289 6.73 -16.16 -8.38
C GLY A 289 8.07 -16.07 -9.10
N SER A 290 8.67 -14.87 -9.19
CA SER A 290 10.00 -14.65 -9.76
C SER A 290 11.15 -15.00 -8.79
N ASN A 291 10.87 -15.29 -7.51
CA ASN A 291 11.89 -15.67 -6.53
C ASN A 291 12.22 -17.17 -6.64
N ALA A 292 13.13 -17.53 -7.55
CA ALA A 292 13.57 -18.90 -7.78
C ALA A 292 14.33 -19.56 -6.60
N ALA A 293 14.47 -18.89 -5.45
CA ALA A 293 15.08 -19.44 -4.23
C ALA A 293 14.07 -20.01 -3.21
N VAL A 294 12.76 -19.93 -3.47
CA VAL A 294 11.70 -20.44 -2.58
C VAL A 294 10.65 -21.24 -3.35
N ASP A 295 10.05 -22.24 -2.72
CA ASP A 295 9.02 -23.15 -3.31
C ASP A 295 7.63 -22.88 -2.71
N GLY A 296 7.21 -21.62 -2.78
CA GLY A 296 5.89 -21.16 -2.36
C GLY A 296 5.61 -21.27 -0.86
N CYS A 297 4.38 -21.67 -0.52
CA CYS A 297 3.85 -21.60 0.83
C CYS A 297 3.25 -22.91 1.35
N ASP A 298 3.30 -24.04 0.65
CA ASP A 298 2.69 -25.30 1.12
C ASP A 298 3.62 -26.21 1.93
N LEU A 299 4.93 -26.15 1.70
CA LEU A 299 5.93 -26.96 2.40
C LEU A 299 6.40 -26.29 3.70
N LYS A 300 6.44 -27.04 4.81
CA LYS A 300 6.74 -26.50 6.15
C LYS A 300 8.13 -25.86 6.33
N GLY A 301 9.06 -26.15 5.43
CA GLY A 301 10.42 -25.60 5.46
C GLY A 301 10.57 -24.30 4.67
N GLU A 302 9.57 -23.92 3.87
CA GLU A 302 9.66 -22.73 3.02
C GLU A 302 9.34 -21.47 3.82
N PRO A 303 10.07 -20.36 3.60
CA PRO A 303 9.85 -19.12 4.34
C PRO A 303 8.46 -18.54 4.08
N GLY A 304 7.86 -18.79 2.90
CA GLY A 304 6.47 -18.45 2.60
C GLY A 304 5.46 -19.19 3.49
N TYR A 305 5.68 -20.48 3.77
CA TYR A 305 4.85 -21.24 4.71
C TYR A 305 4.98 -20.68 6.13
N GLU A 306 6.21 -20.44 6.58
CA GLU A 306 6.47 -19.91 7.92
C GLU A 306 5.84 -18.54 8.14
N GLN A 307 5.91 -17.65 7.14
CA GLN A 307 5.29 -16.33 7.19
C GLN A 307 3.76 -16.41 7.21
N MET A 308 3.14 -17.32 6.43
CA MET A 308 1.69 -17.53 6.45
C MET A 308 1.19 -18.11 7.78
N GLU A 309 1.97 -19.00 8.41
CA GLU A 309 1.66 -19.51 9.75
C GLU A 309 1.86 -18.43 10.83
N TRP A 310 2.90 -17.61 10.73
CA TRP A 310 3.08 -16.45 11.60
C TRP A 310 1.91 -15.46 11.47
N LEU A 311 1.51 -15.13 10.24
CA LEU A 311 0.39 -14.23 9.94
C LEU A 311 -0.92 -14.77 10.53
N LYS A 312 -1.17 -16.08 10.42
CA LYS A 312 -2.31 -16.75 11.08
C LYS A 312 -2.33 -16.48 12.58
N ILE A 313 -1.19 -16.67 13.24
CA ILE A 313 -1.05 -16.51 14.68
C ILE A 313 -1.25 -15.04 15.08
N GLN A 314 -0.63 -14.09 14.37
CA GLN A 314 -0.80 -12.66 14.67
C GLN A 314 -2.27 -12.22 14.51
N LEU A 315 -2.92 -12.59 13.41
CA LEU A 315 -4.32 -12.23 13.17
C LEU A 315 -5.28 -12.88 14.19
N GLN A 316 -4.98 -14.09 14.67
CA GLN A 316 -5.75 -14.71 15.74
C GLN A 316 -5.56 -13.98 17.09
N LEU A 317 -4.33 -13.62 17.45
CA LEU A 317 -4.06 -12.83 18.66
C LEU A 317 -4.77 -11.46 18.59
N MET A 318 -4.72 -10.78 17.43
CA MET A 318 -5.41 -9.51 17.20
C MET A 318 -6.93 -9.66 17.33
N ARG A 319 -7.52 -10.73 16.77
CA ARG A 319 -8.95 -11.06 16.98
C ARG A 319 -9.28 -11.19 18.46
N ASP A 320 -8.49 -11.96 19.21
CA ASP A 320 -8.78 -12.30 20.61
C ASP A 320 -8.72 -11.07 21.54
N ILE A 321 -7.88 -10.08 21.23
CA ILE A 321 -7.81 -8.78 21.95
C ILE A 321 -8.65 -7.66 21.31
N GLY A 322 -9.36 -7.96 20.21
CA GLY A 322 -10.23 -7.02 19.47
C GLY A 322 -9.51 -5.98 18.59
N MET A 323 -8.19 -6.12 18.40
CA MET A 323 -7.35 -5.26 17.56
C MET A 323 -7.64 -5.47 16.07
N LYS A 324 -7.38 -4.43 15.26
CA LYS A 324 -7.54 -4.45 13.79
C LYS A 324 -6.19 -4.36 13.08
N ALA A 325 -6.13 -4.83 11.83
CA ALA A 325 -4.91 -4.90 11.05
C ALA A 325 -5.06 -4.31 9.64
N ILE A 326 -4.12 -3.47 9.22
CA ILE A 326 -3.85 -3.20 7.80
C ILE A 326 -2.74 -4.16 7.35
N LEU A 327 -2.89 -4.80 6.19
CA LEU A 327 -1.82 -5.59 5.58
C LEU A 327 -1.07 -4.73 4.57
N ILE A 328 0.26 -4.76 4.59
CA ILE A 328 1.08 -4.09 3.58
C ILE A 328 2.16 -5.04 3.05
N GLY A 329 2.59 -4.81 1.82
CA GLY A 329 3.71 -5.50 1.17
C GLY A 329 4.13 -4.73 -0.07
N HIS A 330 5.21 -5.13 -0.74
CA HIS A 330 5.61 -4.49 -1.99
C HIS A 330 4.88 -5.10 -3.19
N VAL A 331 5.29 -6.30 -3.61
CA VAL A 331 4.70 -7.02 -4.75
C VAL A 331 3.25 -7.41 -4.42
N PRO A 332 2.24 -6.94 -5.17
CA PRO A 332 0.84 -7.26 -4.90
C PRO A 332 0.46 -8.68 -5.31
N PRO A 333 -0.62 -9.24 -4.72
CA PRO A 333 -1.15 -10.58 -5.02
C PRO A 333 -1.90 -10.65 -6.37
N ALA A 334 -1.30 -10.16 -7.46
CA ALA A 334 -1.94 -10.18 -8.78
C ALA A 334 -2.21 -11.60 -9.27
N TRP A 335 -3.43 -11.80 -9.79
CA TRP A 335 -3.98 -13.12 -10.14
C TRP A 335 -4.96 -13.03 -11.31
N THR A 336 -4.45 -12.69 -12.49
CA THR A 336 -5.22 -12.56 -13.73
C THR A 336 -4.77 -13.58 -14.79
N SER A 337 -5.38 -13.51 -15.98
CA SER A 337 -4.98 -14.31 -17.15
C SER A 337 -3.61 -13.93 -17.72
N THR A 338 -3.08 -12.73 -17.42
CA THR A 338 -1.79 -12.24 -17.95
C THR A 338 -0.73 -11.96 -16.89
N LYS A 339 -1.07 -11.81 -15.60
CA LYS A 339 -0.11 -11.61 -14.50
C LYS A 339 -0.53 -12.44 -13.28
N GLN A 340 0.37 -13.33 -12.86
CA GLN A 340 0.29 -14.06 -11.59
C GLN A 340 1.55 -13.73 -10.81
N SER A 341 1.48 -12.72 -9.93
CA SER A 341 2.67 -12.23 -9.24
C SER A 341 3.09 -13.16 -8.10
N TRP A 342 2.16 -13.83 -7.43
CA TRP A 342 2.51 -14.73 -6.33
C TRP A 342 2.39 -16.20 -6.74
N ASP A 343 3.15 -17.07 -6.07
CA ASP A 343 2.93 -18.51 -6.14
C ASP A 343 1.47 -18.87 -5.79
N GLU A 344 0.92 -19.88 -6.46
CA GLU A 344 -0.47 -20.30 -6.33
C GLU A 344 -0.82 -20.70 -4.89
N THR A 345 0.10 -21.37 -4.19
CA THR A 345 -0.14 -21.83 -2.80
C THR A 345 -0.12 -20.65 -1.82
N CYS A 346 0.77 -19.68 -2.05
CA CYS A 346 0.82 -18.42 -1.29
C CYS A 346 -0.45 -17.58 -1.51
N TRP A 347 -0.83 -17.34 -2.77
CA TRP A 347 -2.04 -16.58 -3.10
C TRP A 347 -3.29 -17.20 -2.47
N LYS A 348 -3.49 -18.52 -2.59
CA LYS A 348 -4.62 -19.24 -1.97
C LYS A 348 -4.66 -19.07 -0.46
N LYS A 349 -3.52 -19.17 0.23
CA LYS A 349 -3.44 -18.97 1.69
C LYS A 349 -3.78 -17.54 2.07
N TYR A 350 -3.23 -16.54 1.36
CA TYR A 350 -3.54 -15.13 1.61
C TYR A 350 -5.02 -14.80 1.44
N VAL A 351 -5.65 -15.23 0.35
CA VAL A 351 -7.09 -14.99 0.10
C VAL A 351 -7.95 -15.71 1.15
N LEU A 352 -7.60 -16.95 1.50
CA LEU A 352 -8.30 -17.71 2.53
C LEU A 352 -8.14 -17.08 3.92
N TRP A 353 -6.93 -16.66 4.31
CA TRP A 353 -6.68 -16.00 5.60
C TRP A 353 -7.43 -14.66 5.65
N SER A 354 -7.42 -13.90 4.55
CA SER A 354 -8.18 -12.65 4.43
C SER A 354 -9.70 -12.86 4.56
N LYS A 355 -10.25 -13.95 4.00
CA LYS A 355 -11.65 -14.36 4.20
C LYS A 355 -11.93 -14.78 5.65
N GLN A 356 -11.03 -15.54 6.27
CA GLN A 356 -11.23 -16.04 7.64
C GLN A 356 -11.06 -14.92 8.68
N TYR A 357 -10.11 -14.01 8.51
CA TYR A 357 -9.83 -12.87 9.41
C TYR A 357 -10.46 -11.55 8.94
N ARG A 358 -11.53 -11.64 8.14
CA ARG A 358 -12.30 -10.49 7.62
C ARG A 358 -12.94 -9.60 8.70
N ASP A 359 -12.94 -10.04 9.96
CA ASP A 359 -13.34 -9.29 11.16
C ASP A 359 -12.20 -8.44 11.76
N VAL A 360 -10.94 -8.77 11.44
CA VAL A 360 -9.71 -8.11 11.90
C VAL A 360 -9.13 -7.19 10.82
N ILE A 361 -9.08 -7.67 9.58
CA ILE A 361 -8.42 -6.97 8.48
C ILE A 361 -9.26 -5.79 7.98
N VAL A 362 -8.60 -4.64 7.87
CA VAL A 362 -9.15 -3.33 7.47
C VAL A 362 -9.03 -3.11 5.96
N GLY A 363 -7.95 -3.60 5.38
CA GLY A 363 -7.60 -3.44 3.97
C GLY A 363 -6.15 -3.88 3.73
N SER A 364 -5.77 -3.97 2.45
CA SER A 364 -4.42 -4.36 2.03
C SER A 364 -3.86 -3.39 0.99
N ILE A 365 -2.61 -2.94 1.14
CA ILE A 365 -1.98 -1.87 0.34
C ILE A 365 -0.61 -2.34 -0.18
N TYR A 366 -0.33 -2.09 -1.46
CA TYR A 366 0.86 -2.56 -2.19
C TYR A 366 1.43 -1.52 -3.16
N GLY A 367 2.63 -1.78 -3.71
CA GLY A 367 3.33 -0.96 -4.72
C GLY A 367 3.70 -1.78 -5.96
N HIS A 368 4.96 -1.73 -6.39
CA HIS A 368 5.60 -2.56 -7.45
C HIS A 368 5.13 -2.28 -8.88
N MET A 369 3.82 -2.27 -9.12
CA MET A 369 3.26 -2.23 -10.48
C MET A 369 3.34 -0.84 -11.13
N ASN A 370 3.72 0.21 -10.39
CA ASN A 370 3.74 1.61 -10.82
C ASN A 370 2.39 2.19 -11.31
N LEU A 371 1.28 1.46 -11.15
CA LEU A 371 -0.04 1.81 -11.67
C LEU A 371 -1.08 2.02 -10.56
N ASP A 372 -1.90 3.07 -10.67
CA ASP A 372 -3.12 3.21 -9.85
C ASP A 372 -4.17 2.17 -10.26
N HIS A 373 -4.33 1.14 -9.44
CA HIS A 373 -5.41 0.19 -9.60
C HIS A 373 -5.74 -0.55 -8.30
N PHE A 374 -6.74 -1.42 -8.37
CA PHE A 374 -7.15 -2.30 -7.30
C PHE A 374 -7.50 -3.68 -7.85
N MET A 375 -7.42 -4.69 -7.00
CA MET A 375 -7.73 -6.08 -7.32
C MET A 375 -8.82 -6.60 -6.41
N VAL A 376 -9.68 -7.45 -6.98
CA VAL A 376 -10.78 -8.12 -6.28
C VAL A 376 -10.53 -9.63 -6.38
N HIS A 377 -10.15 -10.24 -5.26
CA HIS A 377 -9.89 -11.68 -5.19
C HIS A 377 -11.16 -12.41 -4.76
N ASP A 378 -11.56 -13.42 -5.52
CA ASP A 378 -12.72 -14.24 -5.22
C ASP A 378 -12.32 -15.44 -4.34
N SER A 379 -12.77 -15.43 -3.08
CA SER A 379 -12.39 -16.50 -2.14
C SER A 379 -13.21 -17.79 -2.26
N ASP A 380 -14.11 -17.89 -3.24
CA ASP A 380 -14.70 -19.16 -3.70
C ASP A 380 -13.94 -19.70 -4.93
N GLU A 381 -13.17 -18.86 -5.64
CA GLU A 381 -12.26 -19.24 -6.73
C GLU A 381 -10.86 -19.57 -6.19
N LEU A 382 -10.77 -20.54 -5.28
CA LEU A 382 -9.49 -21.17 -4.87
C LEU A 382 -8.94 -22.12 -5.96
N LYS A 383 -9.06 -21.71 -7.22
CA LYS A 383 -8.64 -22.41 -8.45
C LYS A 383 -7.98 -21.37 -9.36
N PRO A 384 -7.03 -21.78 -10.23
CA PRO A 384 -6.37 -20.83 -11.11
C PRO A 384 -7.37 -20.19 -12.10
N PRO A 385 -7.04 -19.02 -12.69
CA PRO A 385 -7.93 -18.30 -13.59
C PRO A 385 -8.37 -19.18 -14.76
N HIS A 386 -9.52 -18.86 -15.36
CA HIS A 386 -10.08 -19.63 -16.46
C HIS A 386 -9.25 -19.53 -17.76
N ASP A 387 -8.22 -20.37 -17.86
CA ASP A 387 -7.50 -20.66 -19.11
C ASP A 387 -8.45 -21.28 -20.15
N ASP A 388 -9.08 -20.43 -20.96
CA ASP A 388 -10.06 -20.80 -21.97
C ASP A 388 -9.42 -21.60 -23.14
N SER A 389 -8.07 -21.72 -23.20
CA SER A 389 -7.37 -22.58 -24.18
C SER A 389 -7.73 -24.07 -24.04
N LYS A 390 -8.15 -24.50 -22.84
CA LYS A 390 -8.52 -25.89 -22.54
C LYS A 390 -9.97 -26.23 -22.88
N ARG A 391 -10.72 -25.32 -23.54
CA ARG A 391 -12.14 -25.52 -23.91
C ARG A 391 -12.32 -26.50 -25.08
N LYS A 392 -12.17 -27.79 -24.78
CA LYS A 392 -12.57 -28.98 -25.55
C LYS A 392 -12.47 -28.86 -27.09
N LYS A 393 -11.31 -29.25 -27.62
CA LYS A 393 -11.07 -29.56 -29.05
C LYS A 393 -12.25 -30.37 -29.64
N LYS A 394 -13.11 -29.72 -30.43
CA LYS A 394 -13.98 -30.44 -31.40
C LYS A 394 -13.07 -31.20 -32.39
N PRO A 395 -13.49 -32.36 -32.92
CA PRO A 395 -12.59 -33.23 -33.68
C PRO A 395 -12.05 -32.52 -34.94
N LYS A 396 -10.73 -32.60 -35.13
CA LYS A 396 -9.99 -31.93 -36.20
C LYS A 396 -10.47 -32.37 -37.60
N LYS A 397 -10.66 -31.41 -38.52
CA LYS A 397 -10.34 -31.66 -39.93
C LYS A 397 -8.81 -31.65 -40.08
N LYS A 398 -8.28 -32.57 -40.89
CA LYS A 398 -6.84 -32.75 -41.08
C LYS A 398 -6.20 -31.55 -41.79
N TRP A 399 -5.08 -31.07 -41.25
CA TRP A 399 -3.93 -30.66 -42.05
C TRP A 399 -2.65 -31.19 -41.39
N SER A 400 -1.60 -31.38 -42.19
CA SER A 400 -0.41 -32.16 -41.85
C SER A 400 0.81 -31.31 -41.49
N GLY A 401 1.65 -31.81 -40.58
CA GLY A 401 3.09 -31.58 -40.63
C GLY A 401 3.69 -30.57 -39.64
N ARG A 402 3.95 -31.02 -38.41
CA ARG A 402 5.20 -30.80 -37.65
C ARG A 402 5.27 -31.81 -36.48
N SER A 403 6.47 -32.15 -36.02
CA SER A 403 6.69 -33.25 -35.07
C SER A 403 6.48 -32.83 -33.61
N ALA A 404 6.44 -33.81 -32.70
CA ALA A 404 6.04 -33.60 -31.32
C ALA A 404 7.15 -33.04 -30.41
N GLU A 405 8.41 -33.04 -30.87
CA GLU A 405 9.55 -32.49 -30.14
C GLU A 405 9.52 -30.96 -30.01
N GLU A 406 8.77 -30.25 -30.88
CA GLU A 406 8.64 -28.78 -30.87
C GLU A 406 7.51 -28.28 -29.95
N MET A 407 6.84 -29.17 -29.19
CA MET A 407 5.65 -28.85 -28.37
C MET A 407 5.87 -28.93 -26.84
N VAL A 408 7.12 -29.05 -26.38
CA VAL A 408 7.48 -29.13 -24.95
C VAL A 408 8.24 -27.88 -24.47
N ALA A 409 8.17 -26.78 -25.23
CA ALA A 409 8.86 -25.52 -24.95
C ALA A 409 7.92 -24.34 -24.64
N ASN A 410 6.62 -24.60 -24.45
CA ASN A 410 5.61 -23.60 -24.12
C ASN A 410 4.87 -23.99 -22.82
N GLU A 411 5.61 -24.23 -21.75
CA GLU A 411 5.20 -23.60 -20.49
C GLU A 411 5.44 -22.11 -20.71
N MET A 412 4.40 -21.29 -20.54
CA MET A 412 4.56 -19.84 -20.62
C MET A 412 5.38 -19.43 -19.40
N ASP A 413 6.62 -19.08 -19.67
CA ASP A 413 7.53 -18.54 -18.69
C ASP A 413 6.85 -17.35 -17.98
N ALA A 414 6.94 -17.33 -16.66
CA ALA A 414 6.42 -16.23 -15.84
C ALA A 414 7.40 -15.04 -15.79
N SER A 415 8.59 -15.21 -16.37
CA SER A 415 9.43 -14.12 -16.86
C SER A 415 9.16 -13.87 -18.36
N GLU A 416 9.20 -12.65 -18.89
CA GLU A 416 9.63 -11.39 -18.31
C GLU A 416 8.47 -10.39 -18.29
N PHE A 417 8.21 -9.75 -17.15
CA PHE A 417 7.74 -8.37 -17.21
C PHE A 417 9.02 -7.58 -17.50
N ASP A 418 9.25 -7.21 -18.76
CA ASP A 418 10.32 -6.28 -19.14
C ASP A 418 9.93 -4.89 -18.58
N GLU A 419 10.19 -4.71 -17.28
CA GLU A 419 10.09 -3.44 -16.54
C GLU A 419 11.03 -2.39 -17.15
N GLU A 420 12.00 -2.83 -17.97
CA GLU A 420 13.10 -2.03 -18.46
C GLU A 420 12.74 -1.24 -19.73
N ASN A 421 11.83 -1.68 -20.60
CA ASN A 421 11.49 -0.91 -21.80
C ASN A 421 10.15 -0.16 -21.68
N PRO A 422 10.11 1.18 -21.59
CA PRO A 422 8.86 1.93 -21.35
C PRO A 422 7.78 1.66 -22.42
N VAL A 423 8.15 1.42 -23.68
CA VAL A 423 7.18 1.10 -24.74
C VAL A 423 6.53 -0.27 -24.54
N PHE A 424 7.29 -1.27 -24.08
CA PHE A 424 6.77 -2.60 -23.77
C PHE A 424 6.06 -2.62 -22.41
N ASN A 425 6.54 -1.86 -21.43
CA ASN A 425 5.90 -1.67 -20.13
C ASN A 425 4.48 -1.11 -20.30
N VAL A 426 4.27 -0.09 -21.13
CA VAL A 426 2.92 0.43 -21.44
C VAL A 426 2.01 -0.62 -22.08
N GLN A 427 2.50 -1.38 -23.07
CA GLN A 427 1.71 -2.46 -23.70
C GLN A 427 1.38 -3.61 -22.72
N ASN A 428 2.34 -3.97 -21.86
CA ASN A 428 2.17 -4.99 -20.82
C ASN A 428 1.20 -4.52 -19.72
N ALA A 429 1.29 -3.25 -19.31
CA ALA A 429 0.37 -2.60 -18.40
C ALA A 429 -1.05 -2.55 -18.97
N GLU A 430 -1.23 -2.18 -20.24
CA GLU A 430 -2.53 -2.18 -20.91
C GLU A 430 -3.13 -3.60 -21.00
N SER A 431 -2.33 -4.58 -21.41
CA SER A 431 -2.68 -6.01 -21.40
C SER A 431 -3.10 -6.49 -20.00
N TYR A 432 -2.37 -6.07 -18.96
CA TYR A 432 -2.70 -6.35 -17.57
C TYR A 432 -4.01 -5.69 -17.12
N LEU A 433 -4.22 -4.39 -17.38
CA LEU A 433 -5.47 -3.68 -17.06
C LEU A 433 -6.68 -4.30 -17.78
N ASN A 434 -6.51 -4.73 -19.03
CA ASN A 434 -7.53 -5.47 -19.77
C ASN A 434 -7.83 -6.85 -19.12
N SER A 435 -6.82 -7.58 -18.66
CA SER A 435 -7.01 -8.85 -17.93
C SER A 435 -7.71 -8.66 -16.56
N LEU A 436 -7.43 -7.54 -15.89
CA LEU A 436 -8.08 -7.15 -14.64
C LEU A 436 -9.56 -6.84 -14.86
N ARG A 437 -9.88 -6.18 -15.98
CA ARG A 437 -11.26 -5.96 -16.43
C ARG A 437 -11.96 -7.27 -16.80
N GLU A 438 -11.27 -8.20 -17.44
CA GLU A 438 -11.78 -9.56 -17.68
C GLU A 438 -12.12 -10.26 -16.36
N ALA A 439 -11.23 -10.20 -15.36
CA ALA A 439 -11.48 -10.71 -14.01
C ALA A 439 -12.72 -10.06 -13.36
N PHE A 440 -12.85 -8.73 -13.44
CA PHE A 440 -14.05 -8.01 -12.98
C PHE A 440 -15.34 -8.44 -13.70
N SER A 441 -15.25 -9.03 -14.91
CA SER A 441 -16.41 -9.48 -15.67
C SER A 441 -17.09 -10.73 -15.07
N TYR A 442 -16.33 -11.57 -14.33
CA TYR A 442 -16.83 -12.78 -13.67
C TYR A 442 -17.55 -12.55 -12.34
N LEU A 443 -17.47 -11.35 -11.76
CA LEU A 443 -18.19 -10.99 -10.53
C LEU A 443 -19.73 -11.21 -10.68
N PRO A 444 -20.53 -11.17 -9.61
CA PRO A 444 -21.98 -11.12 -9.73
C PRO A 444 -22.49 -9.79 -10.31
N THR A 445 -23.46 -9.81 -11.22
CA THR A 445 -24.26 -8.63 -11.59
C THR A 445 -25.47 -8.48 -10.66
N PRO A 446 -25.78 -7.26 -10.19
CA PRO A 446 -27.11 -6.94 -9.65
C PRO A 446 -28.17 -7.18 -10.73
N ILE A 447 -29.15 -8.02 -10.43
CA ILE A 447 -30.30 -8.23 -11.32
C ILE A 447 -31.15 -6.94 -11.30
N GLY A 448 -31.62 -6.51 -12.47
CA GLY A 448 -32.28 -5.20 -12.66
C GLY A 448 -31.43 -4.12 -13.38
N ALA A 449 -30.10 -4.31 -13.53
CA ALA A 449 -29.25 -3.39 -14.29
C ALA A 449 -29.45 -3.44 -15.83
N VAL A 450 -30.16 -4.46 -16.32
CA VAL A 450 -30.44 -4.70 -17.74
C VAL A 450 -31.95 -4.64 -18.00
N GLY A 451 -32.45 -3.41 -18.17
CA GLY A 451 -33.81 -3.13 -18.67
C GLY A 451 -34.90 -3.22 -17.62
N LYS A 452 -35.35 -2.06 -17.12
CA LYS A 452 -36.67 -1.96 -16.49
C LYS A 452 -37.75 -2.05 -17.57
N SER A 453 -38.60 -3.07 -17.48
CA SER A 453 -40.02 -2.98 -17.82
C SER A 453 -40.72 -2.14 -16.76
N ASP A 454 -41.72 -1.34 -17.13
CA ASP A 454 -42.40 -0.42 -16.21
C ASP A 454 -43.54 -1.12 -15.39
N ASP A 455 -43.57 -2.46 -15.32
CA ASP A 455 -44.71 -3.29 -14.86
C ASP A 455 -44.37 -4.31 -13.73
N ASP A 456 -43.18 -4.29 -13.13
CA ASP A 456 -42.74 -5.33 -12.17
C ASP A 456 -42.98 -4.97 -10.68
N ASP A 457 -43.54 -5.94 -9.95
CA ASP A 457 -44.06 -5.88 -8.56
C ASP A 457 -42.97 -5.70 -7.47
N ASP A 458 -43.28 -4.93 -6.41
CA ASP A 458 -42.36 -4.60 -5.30
C ASP A 458 -41.83 -5.85 -4.56
N SER A 459 -42.58 -6.96 -4.56
CA SER A 459 -42.12 -8.23 -3.97
C SER A 459 -40.98 -8.89 -4.75
N TYR A 460 -40.88 -8.60 -6.05
CA TYR A 460 -39.90 -9.17 -6.96
C TYR A 460 -38.52 -8.52 -6.81
N ASP A 461 -38.47 -7.20 -6.57
CA ASP A 461 -37.23 -6.43 -6.34
C ASP A 461 -36.53 -6.84 -5.02
N GLN A 462 -37.30 -7.06 -3.95
CA GLN A 462 -36.73 -7.55 -2.67
C GLN A 462 -36.06 -8.93 -2.81
N ASN A 463 -36.65 -9.82 -3.61
CA ASN A 463 -36.12 -11.17 -3.83
C ASN A 463 -34.85 -11.16 -4.71
N GLN A 464 -34.77 -10.27 -5.70
CA GLN A 464 -33.58 -10.08 -6.54
C GLN A 464 -32.38 -9.49 -5.76
N ASN A 465 -32.63 -8.55 -4.84
CA ASN A 465 -31.59 -8.02 -3.95
C ASN A 465 -31.07 -9.09 -2.97
N ALA A 466 -31.90 -10.07 -2.60
CA ALA A 466 -31.49 -11.23 -1.80
C ALA A 466 -30.56 -12.17 -2.59
N ASP A 467 -30.90 -12.51 -3.84
CA ASP A 467 -30.04 -13.33 -4.74
C ASP A 467 -28.66 -12.68 -4.95
N TYR A 468 -28.63 -11.39 -5.30
CA TYR A 468 -27.36 -10.68 -5.50
C TYR A 468 -26.50 -10.70 -4.25
N SER A 469 -27.09 -10.39 -3.08
CA SER A 469 -26.40 -10.44 -1.79
C SER A 469 -25.85 -11.84 -1.48
N GLN A 470 -26.61 -12.89 -1.78
CA GLN A 470 -26.14 -14.27 -1.59
C GLN A 470 -24.97 -14.61 -2.52
N ARG A 471 -25.02 -14.18 -3.79
CA ARG A 471 -23.97 -14.45 -4.79
C ARG A 471 -22.63 -13.77 -4.48
N ILE A 472 -22.64 -12.61 -3.82
CA ILE A 472 -21.44 -11.93 -3.31
C ILE A 472 -21.00 -12.39 -1.91
N GLY A 473 -21.59 -13.47 -1.37
CA GLY A 473 -21.21 -14.07 -0.08
C GLY A 473 -21.82 -13.43 1.17
N GLY A 474 -22.74 -12.48 1.00
CA GLY A 474 -23.42 -11.80 2.10
C GLY A 474 -23.81 -10.36 1.75
N ARG A 475 -24.43 -9.66 2.70
CA ARG A 475 -24.94 -8.30 2.44
C ARG A 475 -23.84 -7.26 2.14
N TRP A 476 -22.59 -7.59 2.43
CA TRP A 476 -21.42 -6.70 2.31
C TRP A 476 -20.38 -7.15 1.28
N GLY A 477 -20.58 -8.29 0.63
CA GLY A 477 -19.58 -8.84 -0.30
C GLY A 477 -18.53 -9.73 0.38
N GLU A 478 -18.87 -10.41 1.47
CA GLU A 478 -17.93 -11.22 2.29
C GLU A 478 -17.25 -12.40 1.57
N ARG A 479 -17.56 -12.66 0.28
CA ARG A 479 -16.82 -13.55 -0.61
C ARG A 479 -15.53 -12.91 -1.16
N TYR A 480 -15.44 -11.60 -1.20
CA TYR A 480 -14.39 -10.88 -1.94
C TYR A 480 -13.38 -10.21 -1.02
N VAL A 481 -12.11 -10.29 -1.40
CA VAL A 481 -10.99 -9.59 -0.73
C VAL A 481 -10.48 -8.50 -1.66
N LEU A 482 -10.33 -7.28 -1.14
CA LEU A 482 -9.82 -6.13 -1.88
C LEU A 482 -8.31 -5.96 -1.61
N SER A 483 -7.53 -5.67 -2.65
CA SER A 483 -6.14 -5.22 -2.53
C SER A 483 -5.95 -3.96 -3.36
N ILE A 484 -5.33 -2.92 -2.79
CA ILE A 484 -5.11 -1.63 -3.43
C ILE A 484 -3.64 -1.52 -3.81
N VAL A 485 -3.34 -1.01 -5.00
CA VAL A 485 -1.97 -0.78 -5.48
C VAL A 485 -1.75 0.69 -5.72
N GLY A 486 -0.64 1.22 -5.21
CA GLY A 486 -0.19 2.59 -5.43
C GLY A 486 0.57 2.75 -6.75
N PRO A 487 0.38 3.85 -7.48
CA PRO A 487 1.40 4.39 -8.36
C PRO A 487 2.55 4.97 -7.52
N SER A 488 3.62 5.36 -8.19
CA SER A 488 4.96 5.44 -7.60
C SER A 488 5.57 6.83 -7.63
N VAL A 489 6.68 7.03 -6.89
CA VAL A 489 7.49 8.24 -7.01
C VAL A 489 8.46 8.17 -8.21
N VAL A 490 8.88 6.96 -8.63
CA VAL A 490 9.70 6.79 -9.84
C VAL A 490 8.99 7.31 -11.10
N PRO A 491 9.66 8.09 -11.96
CA PRO A 491 9.02 8.77 -13.09
C PRO A 491 8.70 7.85 -14.29
N ASN A 492 8.36 6.59 -14.04
CA ASN A 492 7.77 5.69 -15.04
C ASN A 492 6.46 6.30 -15.59
N TYR A 493 5.68 6.96 -14.72
CA TYR A 493 4.60 7.90 -15.05
C TYR A 493 4.85 9.20 -14.26
N PHE A 494 3.83 10.03 -13.97
CA PHE A 494 4.05 11.17 -13.09
C PHE A 494 4.27 10.69 -11.63
N PRO A 495 5.31 11.19 -10.93
CA PRO A 495 5.55 10.88 -9.53
C PRO A 495 4.31 11.15 -8.69
N THR A 496 3.95 10.21 -7.82
CA THR A 496 2.65 10.21 -7.13
C THR A 496 2.77 9.92 -5.63
N LEU A 497 1.91 10.56 -4.83
CA LEU A 497 1.73 10.33 -3.39
C LEU A 497 0.24 10.11 -3.09
N ARG A 498 -0.05 9.33 -2.04
CA ARG A 498 -1.43 9.07 -1.58
C ARG A 498 -1.64 9.42 -0.13
N VAL A 499 -2.69 10.16 0.18
CA VAL A 499 -3.21 10.25 1.56
C VAL A 499 -4.52 9.50 1.64
N ILE A 500 -4.60 8.52 2.54
CA ILE A 500 -5.77 7.67 2.74
C ILE A 500 -6.49 8.09 4.03
N GLU A 501 -7.78 8.37 3.91
CA GLU A 501 -8.67 8.69 5.02
C GLU A 501 -9.26 7.42 5.64
N TYR A 502 -9.41 7.37 6.97
CA TYR A 502 -10.05 6.30 7.71
C TYR A 502 -10.98 6.81 8.82
N ASN A 503 -11.99 6.02 9.13
CA ASN A 503 -13.03 6.39 10.08
C ASN A 503 -12.53 6.39 11.54
N ILE A 504 -12.52 7.56 12.18
CA ILE A 504 -12.17 7.73 13.61
C ILE A 504 -13.38 7.87 14.54
N THR A 505 -14.61 7.71 14.03
CA THR A 505 -15.85 7.82 14.84
C THR A 505 -15.80 6.89 16.06
N GLY A 506 -15.91 7.43 17.28
CA GLY A 506 -15.86 6.63 18.51
C GLY A 506 -14.43 6.29 18.98
N LEU A 507 -13.42 6.94 18.41
CA LEU A 507 -12.04 6.94 18.90
C LEU A 507 -11.66 8.30 19.51
N ASP A 508 -12.65 9.12 19.88
CA ASP A 508 -12.47 10.53 20.27
C ASP A 508 -11.60 10.72 21.54
N ASP A 509 -11.60 9.73 22.45
CA ASP A 509 -10.73 9.67 23.64
C ASP A 509 -9.41 8.90 23.39
N VAL A 510 -9.24 8.28 22.21
CA VAL A 510 -8.04 7.52 21.85
C VAL A 510 -7.03 8.47 21.23
N ASN A 511 -5.98 8.72 21.98
CA ASN A 511 -4.88 9.57 21.55
C ASN A 511 -3.68 8.71 21.15
N VAL A 512 -2.81 9.22 20.27
CA VAL A 512 -1.60 8.48 19.85
C VAL A 512 -0.57 8.50 20.97
N VAL A 513 -0.57 7.43 21.76
CA VAL A 513 0.46 7.15 22.76
C VAL A 513 1.63 6.48 22.04
N VAL A 514 2.69 7.26 21.79
CA VAL A 514 3.96 6.74 21.29
C VAL A 514 4.63 5.93 22.40
N GLY A 515 5.00 4.68 22.13
CA GLY A 515 5.64 3.82 23.14
C GLY A 515 5.82 2.37 22.70
N GLY A 516 7.07 1.97 22.51
CA GLY A 516 7.43 0.57 22.24
C GLY A 516 7.18 -0.32 23.46
N SER A 517 6.75 -1.56 23.23
CA SER A 517 6.29 -2.52 24.24
C SER A 517 7.41 -3.05 25.16
N ASN A 518 7.92 -2.22 26.07
CA ASN A 518 8.81 -2.63 27.17
C ASN A 518 8.04 -3.33 28.33
N ALA A 519 7.01 -4.10 27.98
CA ALA A 519 6.30 -4.97 28.90
C ALA A 519 7.17 -6.22 29.20
N LYS A 520 8.01 -6.12 30.24
CA LYS A 520 8.57 -7.33 30.87
C LYS A 520 7.41 -8.26 31.26
N PRO A 521 7.54 -9.59 31.08
CA PRO A 521 6.52 -10.53 31.52
C PRO A 521 6.30 -10.37 33.03
N GLY A 522 5.15 -9.79 33.41
CA GLY A 522 4.70 -9.75 34.80
C GLY A 522 4.04 -11.09 35.13
N ASP A 523 4.22 -11.56 36.37
CA ASP A 523 3.81 -12.90 36.83
C ASP A 523 2.28 -13.15 36.90
N ASP A 524 1.45 -12.33 36.25
CA ASP A 524 0.00 -12.47 36.18
C ASP A 524 -0.45 -13.23 34.90
N TYR A 525 0.25 -14.32 34.59
CA TYR A 525 -0.20 -15.33 33.62
C TYR A 525 -1.35 -16.17 34.21
N GLN A 526 -2.51 -15.54 34.46
CA GLN A 526 -3.74 -16.30 34.64
C GLN A 526 -4.10 -16.97 33.33
N ALA A 527 -3.95 -18.29 33.30
CA ALA A 527 -4.03 -19.10 32.10
C ALA A 527 -5.31 -18.84 31.30
N LEU A 528 -5.14 -18.32 30.08
CA LEU A 528 -6.15 -18.40 29.02
C LEU A 528 -6.62 -19.86 28.92
N HIS A 529 -7.90 -20.09 29.22
CA HIS A 529 -8.45 -21.44 29.37
C HIS A 529 -8.19 -22.29 28.13
N THR A 530 -7.31 -23.28 28.26
CA THR A 530 -6.97 -24.23 27.20
C THR A 530 -8.17 -25.13 26.90
N THR A 531 -9.07 -24.69 26.03
CA THR A 531 -10.00 -25.59 25.36
C THR A 531 -9.21 -26.39 24.33
N LYS A 532 -9.09 -27.71 24.52
CA LYS A 532 -8.48 -28.60 23.53
C LYS A 532 -9.27 -28.49 22.21
N LYS A 533 -8.70 -27.84 21.21
CA LYS A 533 -9.17 -27.92 19.82
C LYS A 533 -8.13 -28.68 18.98
N LYS A 534 -8.62 -29.55 18.10
CA LYS A 534 -7.81 -30.14 17.01
C LYS A 534 -7.18 -29.00 16.22
N ASP A 535 -5.92 -29.14 15.81
CA ASP A 535 -5.30 -28.29 14.79
C ASP A 535 -6.00 -28.50 13.44
N PRO A 536 -6.73 -27.50 12.90
CA PRO A 536 -7.09 -27.46 11.50
C PRO A 536 -6.06 -26.57 10.79
N SER A 537 -5.50 -27.03 9.67
CA SER A 537 -4.59 -26.21 8.85
C SER A 537 -5.21 -24.89 8.35
N THR A 538 -6.54 -24.74 8.49
CA THR A 538 -7.33 -23.57 8.09
C THR A 538 -7.86 -22.83 9.34
N PRO A 539 -7.76 -21.50 9.40
CA PRO A 539 -8.32 -20.72 10.51
C PRO A 539 -9.85 -20.86 10.68
N ASP A 540 -10.33 -20.76 11.92
CA ASP A 540 -11.77 -20.65 12.21
C ASP A 540 -12.32 -19.31 11.64
N PRO A 541 -13.47 -19.30 10.93
CA PRO A 541 -14.16 -18.07 10.53
C PRO A 541 -14.63 -17.25 11.75
N PRO A 542 -14.95 -15.95 11.56
CA PRO A 542 -15.64 -15.17 12.58
C PRO A 542 -17.00 -15.80 12.86
N SER A 543 -17.53 -15.61 14.08
CA SER A 543 -18.88 -16.07 14.41
C SER A 543 -19.91 -15.51 13.42
N LYS A 544 -20.92 -16.32 13.08
CA LYS A 544 -22.06 -15.91 12.23
C LYS A 544 -22.84 -14.71 12.80
N THR A 545 -22.65 -14.40 14.09
CA THR A 545 -23.26 -13.26 14.78
C THR A 545 -22.37 -12.01 14.80
N THR A 546 -21.08 -12.13 14.45
CA THR A 546 -20.15 -10.99 14.41
C THR A 546 -20.41 -10.19 13.12
N PRO A 547 -20.52 -8.84 13.16
CA PRO A 547 -20.49 -8.04 11.94
C PRO A 547 -19.15 -8.27 11.21
N PRO A 548 -19.06 -8.08 9.88
CA PRO A 548 -17.76 -8.16 9.24
C PRO A 548 -16.89 -6.96 9.65
N GLY A 549 -15.59 -7.08 9.43
CA GLY A 549 -14.61 -6.07 9.82
C GLY A 549 -14.63 -4.81 8.96
N PRO A 550 -13.71 -3.88 9.26
CA PRO A 550 -13.80 -2.51 8.74
C PRO A 550 -13.75 -2.39 7.21
N ALA A 551 -13.15 -3.35 6.51
CA ALA A 551 -13.14 -3.41 5.04
C ALA A 551 -14.55 -3.55 4.41
N TYR A 552 -15.54 -4.11 5.13
CA TYR A 552 -16.81 -4.55 4.56
C TYR A 552 -18.00 -3.69 4.99
N SER A 553 -17.97 -3.16 6.21
CA SER A 553 -19.02 -2.30 6.74
C SER A 553 -18.46 -1.19 7.61
N MET A 554 -18.96 0.02 7.38
CA MET A 554 -18.61 1.25 8.11
C MET A 554 -18.59 1.06 9.62
N GLN A 555 -17.40 1.14 10.20
CA GLN A 555 -17.10 1.10 11.63
C GLN A 555 -15.76 1.84 11.85
N PRO A 556 -15.22 1.95 13.08
CA PRO A 556 -13.88 2.50 13.29
C PRO A 556 -12.84 1.80 12.42
N PHE A 557 -11.86 2.57 11.95
CA PHE A 557 -10.80 2.18 11.02
C PHE A 557 -11.22 1.88 9.56
N THR A 558 -12.52 1.86 9.21
CA THR A 558 -12.94 1.70 7.80
C THR A 558 -12.32 2.80 6.92
N PHE A 559 -11.64 2.42 5.83
CA PHE A 559 -11.12 3.37 4.85
C PHE A 559 -12.28 4.14 4.17
N LEU A 560 -12.12 5.45 4.05
CA LEU A 560 -13.15 6.38 3.56
C LEU A 560 -12.84 6.89 2.16
N GLY A 561 -11.58 7.20 1.87
CA GLY A 561 -11.17 7.70 0.57
C GLY A 561 -9.65 7.79 0.39
N ILE A 562 -9.24 7.89 -0.88
CA ILE A 562 -7.88 8.22 -1.29
C ILE A 562 -7.91 9.63 -1.87
N THR A 563 -7.00 10.48 -1.41
CA THR A 563 -6.55 11.68 -2.11
C THR A 563 -5.23 11.35 -2.80
N GLN A 564 -5.21 11.34 -4.13
CA GLN A 564 -4.02 11.10 -4.93
C GLN A 564 -3.45 12.44 -5.40
N TYR A 565 -2.16 12.66 -5.17
CA TYR A 565 -1.44 13.82 -5.64
C TYR A 565 -0.33 13.43 -6.59
N TYR A 566 -0.12 14.18 -7.68
CA TYR A 566 0.88 13.91 -8.71
C TYR A 566 1.77 15.13 -8.98
N ALA A 567 3.00 14.92 -9.41
CA ALA A 567 3.90 15.99 -9.86
C ALA A 567 4.00 15.99 -11.40
N ASN A 568 3.44 17.01 -12.06
CA ASN A 568 3.49 17.14 -13.52
C ASN A 568 4.91 17.54 -13.98
N LEU A 569 5.75 16.54 -14.25
CA LEU A 569 7.14 16.74 -14.66
C LEU A 569 7.28 17.45 -16.00
N THR A 570 6.32 17.28 -16.92
CA THR A 570 6.32 17.94 -18.23
C THR A 570 6.26 19.46 -18.05
N ARG A 571 5.34 19.95 -17.21
CA ARG A 571 5.26 21.36 -16.82
C ARG A 571 6.49 21.82 -16.02
N ILE A 572 6.87 21.09 -14.98
CA ILE A 572 7.95 21.49 -14.05
C ILE A 572 9.31 21.59 -14.79
N ASN A 573 9.59 20.66 -15.70
CA ASN A 573 10.79 20.72 -16.55
C ASN A 573 10.70 21.78 -17.68
N GLY A 574 9.54 22.40 -17.90
CA GLY A 574 9.32 23.39 -18.96
C GLY A 574 9.27 22.79 -20.37
N ARG A 575 8.80 21.54 -20.51
CA ARG A 575 8.57 20.89 -21.81
C ARG A 575 7.24 21.38 -22.38
N ASN A 576 7.28 22.21 -23.41
CA ASN A 576 6.05 22.64 -24.11
C ASN A 576 5.42 21.45 -24.86
N GLU A 577 4.16 21.14 -24.56
CA GLU A 577 3.36 20.24 -25.39
C GLU A 577 3.20 20.82 -26.80
N LYS A 578 3.81 20.17 -27.79
CA LYS A 578 3.69 20.39 -29.24
C LYS A 578 3.87 21.85 -29.71
N MET A 579 5.04 22.12 -30.28
CA MET A 579 5.18 23.21 -31.26
C MET A 579 4.28 22.96 -32.47
N ASP A 580 3.08 23.55 -32.49
CA ASP A 580 2.39 23.82 -33.75
C ASP A 580 1.62 25.15 -33.70
N ASN A 581 1.92 26.00 -34.68
CA ASN A 581 1.31 27.29 -35.04
C ASN A 581 1.09 28.41 -33.98
N GLN A 582 1.95 29.43 -34.12
CA GLN A 582 1.70 30.88 -34.04
C GLN A 582 0.71 31.45 -33.01
N HIS A 583 1.24 32.34 -32.17
CA HIS A 583 0.58 33.17 -31.16
C HIS A 583 0.00 32.42 -29.96
N LEU A 584 0.82 32.30 -28.91
CA LEU A 584 0.38 32.51 -27.54
C LEU A 584 1.53 33.06 -26.70
N GLU A 585 1.19 33.90 -25.72
CA GLU A 585 2.15 34.71 -24.98
C GLU A 585 2.90 33.87 -23.93
N LEU A 586 4.17 34.23 -23.69
CA LEU A 586 4.99 33.68 -22.61
C LEU A 586 4.35 33.98 -21.24
N ARG A 587 3.50 33.08 -20.75
CA ARG A 587 3.24 32.91 -19.31
C ARG A 587 4.35 32.08 -18.67
N ASP A 588 5.59 32.48 -18.95
CA ASP A 588 6.79 31.87 -18.39
C ASP A 588 7.08 32.52 -17.02
N SER A 589 6.13 32.40 -16.08
CA SER A 589 6.34 32.81 -14.69
C SER A 589 7.10 31.70 -13.95
N ALA A 590 8.05 32.09 -13.11
CA ALA A 590 8.81 31.13 -12.30
C ALA A 590 7.91 30.28 -11.36
N GLU A 591 6.71 30.79 -11.03
CA GLU A 591 5.68 30.10 -10.25
C GLU A 591 5.14 28.84 -10.94
N ASP A 592 5.06 28.80 -12.29
CA ASP A 592 4.49 27.66 -13.02
C ASP A 592 5.43 26.44 -13.07
N ARG A 593 6.74 26.72 -13.01
CA ARG A 593 7.83 25.73 -12.94
C ARG A 593 8.20 25.32 -11.51
N THR A 594 7.53 25.87 -10.50
CA THR A 594 7.79 25.51 -9.10
C THR A 594 7.35 24.06 -8.85
N PHE A 595 8.22 23.26 -8.22
CA PHE A 595 7.85 21.89 -7.85
C PHE A 595 6.73 21.90 -6.83
N ARG A 596 5.69 21.11 -7.11
CA ARG A 596 4.65 20.77 -6.14
C ARG A 596 3.92 19.52 -6.59
N TYR A 597 3.46 18.74 -5.62
CA TYR A 597 2.43 17.74 -5.88
C TYR A 597 1.06 18.43 -5.93
N GLU A 598 0.27 18.10 -6.95
CA GLU A 598 -1.06 18.66 -7.20
C GLU A 598 -2.12 17.59 -7.03
N LEU A 599 -3.34 17.98 -6.64
CA LEU A 599 -4.45 17.03 -6.54
C LEU A 599 -4.80 16.47 -7.93
N GLU A 600 -4.61 15.17 -8.13
CA GLU A 600 -5.10 14.48 -9.32
C GLU A 600 -6.60 14.16 -9.15
N TYR A 601 -6.95 13.47 -8.07
CA TYR A 601 -8.34 13.22 -7.69
C TYR A 601 -8.48 12.82 -6.22
N ASN A 602 -9.69 12.96 -5.68
CA ASN A 602 -10.10 12.38 -4.40
C ASN A 602 -11.30 11.46 -4.63
N THR A 603 -11.25 10.21 -4.15
CA THR A 603 -12.29 9.20 -4.46
C THR A 603 -13.70 9.58 -4.00
N ARG A 604 -13.83 10.41 -2.95
CA ARG A 604 -15.10 10.79 -2.32
C ARG A 604 -15.77 11.98 -3.00
N THR A 605 -14.99 12.93 -3.51
CA THR A 605 -15.49 14.06 -4.31
C THR A 605 -15.49 13.77 -5.81
N ASP A 606 -14.91 12.66 -6.24
CA ASP A 606 -14.79 12.31 -7.66
C ASP A 606 -16.15 12.17 -8.36
N LYS A 607 -16.33 12.97 -9.41
CA LYS A 607 -17.55 13.02 -10.22
C LYS A 607 -17.74 11.79 -11.12
N ILE A 608 -16.74 10.90 -11.22
CA ILE A 608 -16.74 9.73 -12.13
C ILE A 608 -17.01 8.43 -11.37
N TYR A 609 -16.11 8.01 -10.47
CA TYR A 609 -16.23 6.80 -9.65
C TYR A 609 -17.32 6.93 -8.56
N LYS A 610 -17.48 8.13 -7.98
CA LYS A 610 -18.50 8.44 -6.96
C LYS A 610 -18.48 7.46 -5.77
N LEU A 611 -17.28 7.07 -5.32
CA LEU A 611 -17.09 6.17 -4.17
C LEU A 611 -17.45 6.93 -2.88
N LYS A 612 -18.49 6.49 -2.17
CA LYS A 612 -18.87 7.10 -0.88
C LYS A 612 -17.93 6.73 0.27
N ASP A 613 -17.35 5.54 0.16
CA ASP A 613 -16.45 4.88 1.09
C ASP A 613 -15.58 3.90 0.29
N MET A 614 -14.55 3.34 0.94
CA MET A 614 -13.67 2.34 0.34
C MET A 614 -14.05 0.91 0.74
N THR A 615 -15.31 0.64 1.09
CA THR A 615 -15.72 -0.74 1.43
C THR A 615 -15.63 -1.67 0.23
N VAL A 616 -15.43 -2.97 0.49
CA VAL A 616 -15.45 -4.03 -0.53
C VAL A 616 -16.68 -3.93 -1.43
N LYS A 617 -17.86 -3.64 -0.86
CA LYS A 617 -19.11 -3.47 -1.62
C LYS A 617 -19.07 -2.27 -2.60
N SER A 618 -18.47 -1.17 -2.20
CA SER A 618 -18.28 0.02 -3.05
C SER A 618 -17.29 -0.26 -4.20
N TYR A 619 -16.19 -0.95 -3.92
CA TYR A 619 -15.24 -1.38 -4.96
C TYR A 619 -15.81 -2.45 -5.91
N LEU A 620 -16.60 -3.41 -5.41
CA LEU A 620 -17.33 -4.36 -6.26
C LEU A 620 -18.28 -3.65 -7.22
N LYS A 621 -18.95 -2.58 -6.77
CA LYS A 621 -19.79 -1.75 -7.64
C LYS A 621 -18.95 -1.04 -8.71
N LEU A 622 -17.82 -0.44 -8.34
CA LEU A 622 -16.93 0.24 -9.29
C LEU A 622 -16.35 -0.73 -10.33
N ALA A 623 -15.87 -1.90 -9.90
CA ALA A 623 -15.40 -2.98 -10.77
C ALA A 623 -16.47 -3.39 -11.80
N ARG A 624 -17.75 -3.42 -11.40
CA ARG A 624 -18.86 -3.67 -12.33
C ARG A 624 -19.13 -2.51 -13.28
N GLU A 625 -19.08 -1.26 -12.82
CA GLU A 625 -19.27 -0.09 -13.67
C GLU A 625 -18.15 0.06 -14.72
N ILE A 626 -16.92 -0.37 -14.40
CA ILE A 626 -15.78 -0.52 -15.33
C ILE A 626 -16.06 -1.54 -16.45
N VAL A 627 -16.71 -2.68 -16.15
CA VAL A 627 -17.06 -3.71 -17.15
C VAL A 627 -18.27 -3.30 -18.00
N ASP A 628 -19.31 -2.75 -17.37
CA ASP A 628 -20.59 -2.42 -18.02
C ASP A 628 -20.47 -1.34 -19.11
N ALA A 629 -19.35 -0.60 -19.12
CA ALA A 629 -18.95 0.36 -20.14
C ALA A 629 -18.90 -0.28 -21.56
N THR A 630 -17.95 -1.19 -21.82
CA THR A 630 -17.68 -1.70 -23.20
C THR A 630 -18.79 -2.57 -23.78
N HIS A 631 -19.50 -3.34 -22.96
CA HIS A 631 -20.50 -4.29 -23.47
C HIS A 631 -21.69 -3.63 -24.20
N ARG A 632 -21.85 -2.30 -24.11
CA ARG A 632 -22.88 -1.56 -24.87
C ARG A 632 -22.38 -0.94 -26.18
N GLY A 633 -21.07 -0.72 -26.34
CA GLY A 633 -20.47 -0.29 -27.62
C GLY A 633 -20.58 -1.38 -28.70
N ASN A 634 -20.23 -2.62 -28.37
CA ASN A 634 -20.22 -3.73 -29.34
C ASN A 634 -21.61 -4.16 -29.85
N LYS A 635 -22.72 -3.82 -29.16
CA LYS A 635 -24.08 -4.14 -29.63
C LYS A 635 -24.55 -3.33 -30.84
N LYS A 636 -23.77 -2.37 -31.34
CA LYS A 636 -24.14 -1.53 -32.50
C LYS A 636 -23.53 -1.94 -33.85
N LYS A 637 -22.52 -2.82 -33.90
CA LYS A 637 -21.86 -3.22 -35.17
C LYS A 637 -22.50 -4.42 -35.89
N GLN A 638 -23.63 -4.93 -35.41
CA GLN A 638 -24.33 -6.08 -36.02
C GLN A 638 -25.83 -5.81 -36.21
N GLY A 639 -26.16 -4.79 -37.01
CA GLY A 639 -27.55 -4.36 -37.17
C GLY A 639 -27.86 -3.27 -38.19
N ASP A 640 -26.95 -2.91 -39.11
CA ASP A 640 -27.33 -2.37 -40.42
C ASP A 640 -26.12 -2.41 -41.37
N ARG A 641 -26.24 -3.15 -42.48
CA ARG A 641 -25.37 -3.01 -43.65
C ARG A 641 -26.23 -2.49 -44.80
N ASP A 642 -26.55 -1.21 -44.76
CA ASP A 642 -26.75 -0.48 -46.01
C ASP A 642 -26.62 1.03 -45.84
N LYS A 643 -26.26 1.70 -46.93
CA LYS A 643 -26.13 3.17 -47.12
C LYS A 643 -24.94 3.85 -46.44
N THR A 644 -23.92 4.00 -47.27
CA THR A 644 -22.94 5.09 -47.27
C THR A 644 -23.51 6.45 -46.87
N ASN A 645 -22.77 7.16 -46.03
CA ASN A 645 -22.34 8.54 -46.30
C ASN A 645 -21.10 8.81 -45.46
N GLU A 646 -20.07 9.40 -46.08
CA GLU A 646 -18.93 9.97 -45.38
C GLU A 646 -19.42 11.16 -44.56
N ILE A 647 -19.13 11.17 -43.25
CA ILE A 647 -19.15 12.37 -42.43
C ILE A 647 -17.83 12.40 -41.69
N ASP A 648 -17.13 13.50 -41.89
CA ASP A 648 -15.84 13.84 -41.28
C ASP A 648 -16.08 14.22 -39.81
N ASP A 649 -15.58 13.41 -38.87
CA ASP A 649 -15.69 13.64 -37.43
C ASP A 649 -14.44 14.37 -36.89
N SER A 650 -14.04 15.47 -37.56
CA SER A 650 -13.16 16.49 -36.96
C SER A 650 -14.02 17.60 -36.34
N ALA A 651 -14.33 17.47 -35.05
CA ALA A 651 -15.04 18.51 -34.30
C ALA A 651 -14.44 18.65 -32.89
N GLU A 652 -13.91 19.85 -32.64
CA GLU A 652 -13.13 20.23 -31.47
C GLU A 652 -13.89 20.07 -30.13
N TRP A 653 -13.12 19.87 -29.06
CA TRP A 653 -13.59 19.91 -27.69
C TRP A 653 -13.49 21.36 -27.18
N GLU A 654 -14.60 22.09 -27.11
CA GLU A 654 -14.68 23.34 -26.35
C GLU A 654 -15.46 23.13 -25.04
N ASP A 655 -14.96 23.77 -23.98
CA ASP A 655 -15.53 23.75 -22.65
C ASP A 655 -16.94 24.35 -22.60
N LEU A 656 -17.83 23.70 -21.86
CA LEU A 656 -19.07 24.33 -21.40
C LEU A 656 -19.25 24.08 -19.91
N GLU A 657 -18.99 25.14 -19.15
CA GLU A 657 -19.41 25.31 -17.77
C GLU A 657 -20.94 25.12 -17.66
N VAL A 658 -21.40 24.56 -16.54
CA VAL A 658 -22.82 24.35 -16.28
C VAL A 658 -23.26 25.38 -15.24
N GLU A 659 -23.90 26.46 -15.71
CA GLU A 659 -24.76 27.27 -14.85
C GLU A 659 -26.06 26.49 -14.56
N ASP A 660 -26.41 26.34 -13.29
CA ASP A 660 -27.69 25.78 -12.86
C ASP A 660 -28.81 26.79 -13.10
N GLY A 661 -29.77 26.44 -13.96
CA GLY A 661 -30.99 27.21 -14.21
C GLY A 661 -32.22 26.49 -13.68
N GLU A 662 -32.92 27.09 -12.71
CA GLU A 662 -34.17 26.58 -12.15
C GLU A 662 -35.31 26.57 -13.19
N GLU A 663 -35.99 25.42 -13.37
CA GLU A 663 -37.20 25.35 -14.21
C GLU A 663 -38.41 25.90 -13.42
N ILE A 664 -39.00 26.99 -13.90
CA ILE A 664 -40.31 27.48 -13.44
C ILE A 664 -41.41 26.88 -14.33
N ASP A 665 -42.33 26.13 -13.71
CA ASP A 665 -43.49 25.55 -14.40
C ASP A 665 -44.42 26.63 -14.98
N THR A 666 -44.84 26.42 -16.23
CA THR A 666 -46.08 27.01 -16.79
C THR A 666 -46.76 26.00 -17.70
N GLU A 667 -47.98 25.61 -17.35
CA GLU A 667 -48.85 24.79 -18.21
C GLU A 667 -49.49 25.65 -19.30
N GLU A 668 -49.48 25.18 -20.56
CA GLU A 668 -50.64 25.07 -21.46
C GLU A 668 -50.24 24.64 -22.89
N GLY A 669 -51.13 23.94 -23.59
CA GLY A 669 -51.04 23.74 -25.06
C GLY A 669 -50.49 22.40 -25.55
N GLY A 670 -51.37 21.39 -25.66
CA GLY A 670 -51.01 20.07 -26.20
C GLY A 670 -50.72 20.03 -27.70
N GLY A 671 -49.81 19.15 -28.13
CA GLY A 671 -49.58 18.80 -29.54
C GLY A 671 -48.13 18.51 -29.94
N VAL A 672 -47.14 19.09 -29.25
CA VAL A 672 -45.70 19.01 -29.61
C VAL A 672 -44.90 18.10 -28.66
N GLU A 673 -45.54 17.59 -27.61
CA GLU A 673 -44.88 16.95 -26.48
C GLU A 673 -44.17 15.63 -26.82
N GLU A 674 -44.72 14.82 -27.72
CA GLU A 674 -44.21 13.46 -27.94
C GLU A 674 -42.86 13.46 -28.69
N GLU A 675 -42.67 14.33 -29.67
CA GLU A 675 -41.37 14.55 -30.33
C GLU A 675 -40.36 15.15 -29.35
N ARG A 676 -40.77 16.14 -28.54
CA ARG A 676 -39.86 16.83 -27.60
C ARG A 676 -39.44 15.89 -26.46
N ARG A 677 -40.34 15.05 -25.94
CA ARG A 677 -40.03 13.94 -25.01
C ARG A 677 -39.19 12.84 -25.67
N LYS A 678 -39.39 12.49 -26.95
CA LYS A 678 -38.52 11.54 -27.68
C LYS A 678 -37.11 12.10 -27.94
N ARG A 679 -36.97 13.38 -28.29
CA ARG A 679 -35.67 14.07 -28.43
C ARG A 679 -34.97 14.22 -27.07
N GLY A 680 -35.69 14.61 -26.02
CA GLY A 680 -35.18 14.67 -24.64
C GLY A 680 -34.73 13.30 -24.11
N ARG A 681 -35.53 12.24 -24.32
CA ARG A 681 -35.14 10.85 -24.01
C ARG A 681 -33.95 10.36 -24.86
N LYS A 682 -33.83 10.76 -26.13
CA LYS A 682 -32.64 10.46 -26.96
C LYS A 682 -31.39 11.22 -26.48
N SER A 683 -31.53 12.49 -26.07
CA SER A 683 -30.44 13.29 -25.52
C SER A 683 -29.97 12.75 -24.17
N LYS A 684 -30.87 12.58 -23.19
CA LYS A 684 -30.56 11.96 -21.89
C LYS A 684 -30.00 10.54 -22.04
N LYS A 685 -30.46 9.75 -23.02
CA LYS A 685 -29.82 8.46 -23.36
C LYS A 685 -28.40 8.64 -23.93
N ARG A 686 -28.16 9.50 -24.93
CA ARG A 686 -26.80 9.80 -25.45
C ARG A 686 -25.86 10.23 -24.34
N HIS A 687 -26.31 11.09 -23.43
CA HIS A 687 -25.54 11.58 -22.30
C HIS A 687 -25.20 10.47 -21.29
N HIS A 688 -26.13 9.55 -21.02
CA HIS A 688 -25.88 8.39 -20.17
C HIS A 688 -24.99 7.32 -20.83
N TYR A 689 -25.04 7.17 -22.16
CA TYR A 689 -24.09 6.33 -22.91
C TYR A 689 -22.67 6.92 -22.85
N ARG A 690 -22.50 8.21 -23.17
CA ARG A 690 -21.21 8.93 -23.06
C ARG A 690 -20.58 8.84 -21.65
N LEU A 691 -21.39 8.79 -20.60
CA LEU A 691 -20.88 8.68 -19.22
C LEU A 691 -20.39 7.27 -18.85
N LYS A 692 -20.78 6.21 -19.59
CA LYS A 692 -20.39 4.84 -19.24
C LYS A 692 -19.05 4.43 -19.85
N ASP A 693 -18.84 4.70 -21.14
CA ASP A 693 -17.52 4.51 -21.77
C ASP A 693 -16.44 5.28 -20.98
N ARG A 694 -16.76 6.51 -20.55
CA ARG A 694 -15.92 7.37 -19.69
C ARG A 694 -15.35 6.68 -18.44
N ILE A 695 -16.05 5.75 -17.78
CA ILE A 695 -15.54 5.13 -16.54
C ILE A 695 -14.31 4.27 -16.82
N TRP A 696 -14.30 3.54 -17.95
CA TRP A 696 -13.14 2.74 -18.35
C TRP A 696 -11.96 3.62 -18.76
N HIS A 697 -12.17 4.60 -19.65
CA HIS A 697 -11.09 5.52 -20.03
C HIS A 697 -10.54 6.30 -18.83
N THR A 698 -11.38 6.63 -17.84
CA THR A 698 -10.92 7.24 -16.57
C THR A 698 -10.09 6.27 -15.74
N PHE A 699 -10.48 4.99 -15.67
CA PHE A 699 -9.72 3.97 -14.96
C PHE A 699 -8.34 3.76 -15.58
N VAL A 700 -8.26 3.67 -16.91
CA VAL A 700 -6.99 3.55 -17.62
C VAL A 700 -6.15 4.84 -17.50
N LYS A 701 -6.74 6.03 -17.71
CA LYS A 701 -6.03 7.31 -17.57
C LYS A 701 -5.46 7.50 -16.15
N ARG A 702 -6.21 7.14 -15.10
CA ARG A 702 -5.72 7.17 -13.71
C ARG A 702 -4.65 6.14 -13.44
N ALA A 703 -4.77 4.93 -13.97
CA ALA A 703 -3.73 3.90 -13.84
C ALA A 703 -2.36 4.41 -14.30
N PHE A 704 -2.33 5.20 -15.38
CA PHE A 704 -1.13 5.87 -15.91
C PHE A 704 -0.92 7.31 -15.36
N VAL A 705 -1.57 7.70 -14.26
CA VAL A 705 -1.45 9.02 -13.61
C VAL A 705 -1.62 10.20 -14.59
N GLY A 706 -2.52 10.04 -15.56
CA GLY A 706 -2.78 11.05 -16.59
C GLY A 706 -1.71 11.19 -17.69
N THR A 707 -0.59 10.47 -17.63
CA THR A 707 0.52 10.58 -18.61
C THR A 707 0.23 9.96 -19.98
N ILE A 708 -0.74 9.05 -20.05
CA ILE A 708 -1.12 8.34 -21.29
C ILE A 708 -2.62 8.46 -21.47
N GLU A 709 -3.06 8.84 -22.68
CA GLU A 709 -4.48 8.94 -22.99
C GLU A 709 -5.06 7.60 -23.45
N GLY A 710 -6.34 7.34 -23.14
CA GLY A 710 -6.99 6.08 -23.51
C GLY A 710 -7.04 5.84 -25.03
N ASP A 711 -7.07 6.91 -25.81
CA ASP A 711 -7.13 6.87 -27.28
C ASP A 711 -5.77 6.50 -27.89
N GLU A 712 -4.65 6.81 -27.22
CA GLU A 712 -3.28 6.42 -27.62
C GLU A 712 -3.03 4.91 -27.45
N LEU A 713 -3.83 4.26 -26.59
CA LEU A 713 -3.83 2.82 -26.34
C LEU A 713 -4.79 2.04 -27.25
N GLY A 714 -5.51 2.73 -28.16
CA GLY A 714 -6.45 2.09 -29.10
C GLY A 714 -7.70 1.47 -28.46
N LEU A 715 -8.12 1.98 -27.29
CA LEU A 715 -9.22 1.45 -26.44
C LEU A 715 -10.61 2.02 -26.73
#